data_AF-A0A7Z9WL75-F1
#
_entry.id   AF-A0A7Z9WL75-F1
#
_cell.length_a   1.000
_cell.length_b   1.000
_cell.length_c   1.000
_cell.angle_alpha   90.00
_cell.angle_beta   90.00
_cell.angle_gamma   90.00
#
_symmetry.space_group_name_H-M   'P 1'
#
loop_
_entity.id
_entity.type
_entity.pdbx_description
1 polymer ?
#
loop_
_entity_poly.entity_id
_entity_poly.type
_entity_poly.pdbx_seq_one_letter_code
_entity_poly.pdbx_strand_id
1 'polypeptide(L)'
;MRKMDYFVPGRRTEGGHRPWALARYLQPMPAGVAAAYAEACTEPGEVVLDPFCQSEVVVREAVEAGRKAIAVNFNPAIVLAVRGRLAWPDPRELDAAVTRLGDSPKLGVPLREHLEGLYQTPCPRCHRPAVADHFVWDREKREPVERSYRCQACGSEGTAPVEPADLEALERIETRGFHYWYILDRVAPPGDEGRDQAQRLLNLYTPRNLYALASLLIKIETLFPQSALRDALKTVLLSCLDSCSSLHPPQGGEAPPRTSRPRPPQRFVERNVWRAFEAAYDGMRSCAPLAGIRLAEGAEEIVAPDLLALAEGGPPNVLIKAWTVRRLARELPSGSVTLILADPPRPDPYFWALSYLWSGWLFGPRAAAPFKPLLRRKRSDWDWYCRAMEATFRALRRLLKNGGRLVLAFAEEADAPRPRLEALLLAASGAGFDLEGLAYRPDGEDEYRLSFAKAAKSAVEEVPAAPDAEALARQMRAQAEAAAQEVLRERGEPLAWPWLHAAIYHRLSRSGLLRQAMAVDEEGFSPLDFAAQQVRTALEEAEGLVRLGELWWLKEPGRAARPLADRVEEAVCEVLREAPSREALERAIYARFPGLLTPEEGLIGACLGSYGREVEPGRWQLRAEDQLGRRERQREEVRAHLLELGKRLGFAVQADAEGFDVLWREDGQVAYAFVVLRTAILSDVLLARGKPSGAQRCIAIPEERASLVEFKLGHNPLLRRAVAEGRWQFVKWPYLAQLAQAREVTRHDLKKIMGLRPIVERAEAQIPLF
;
A
#
# COMPACT_ATOMS: atom_id res chain seq x y z
N MET A 1 14.07 20.88 -11.48
CA MET A 1 12.88 20.22 -10.89
C MET A 1 11.87 19.83 -11.97
N ARG A 2 11.76 18.54 -12.30
CA ARG A 2 10.81 18.02 -13.31
C ARG A 2 9.46 17.78 -12.64
N LYS A 3 8.35 18.01 -13.35
CA LYS A 3 7.00 17.65 -12.87
C LYS A 3 6.77 16.17 -13.20
N MET A 4 6.34 15.39 -12.20
CA MET A 4 5.89 14.02 -12.39
C MET A 4 4.37 13.98 -12.25
N ASP A 5 3.70 13.80 -13.37
CA ASP A 5 2.25 13.71 -13.48
C ASP A 5 1.76 12.27 -13.68
N TYR A 6 2.65 11.28 -13.67
CA TYR A 6 2.32 9.87 -13.78
C TYR A 6 2.51 9.11 -12.47
N PHE A 7 1.89 7.93 -12.39
CA PHE A 7 2.02 7.05 -11.24
C PHE A 7 3.43 6.47 -11.14
N VAL A 8 4.06 6.61 -9.98
CA VAL A 8 5.35 5.97 -9.69
C VAL A 8 5.06 4.62 -9.04
N PRO A 9 5.35 3.51 -9.72
CA PRO A 9 5.22 2.19 -9.11
C PRO A 9 6.27 2.05 -8.01
N GLY A 10 5.88 1.35 -6.95
CA GLY A 10 6.80 1.00 -5.88
C GLY A 10 6.72 -0.48 -5.61
N ARG A 11 7.84 -1.07 -5.20
CA ARG A 11 7.89 -2.46 -4.80
C ARG A 11 7.43 -2.56 -3.36
N ARG A 12 6.24 -3.13 -3.17
CA ARG A 12 5.91 -3.74 -1.89
C ARG A 12 6.91 -4.89 -1.75
N THR A 13 7.67 -4.92 -0.66
CA THR A 13 8.58 -6.04 -0.40
C THR A 13 7.74 -7.29 -0.09
N GLU A 14 7.28 -7.97 -1.14
CA GLU A 14 6.62 -9.27 -1.07
C GLU A 14 7.62 -10.32 -0.57
N GLY A 15 7.23 -11.10 0.43
CA GLY A 15 7.95 -12.34 0.76
C GLY A 15 9.24 -12.23 1.57
N GLY A 16 9.47 -11.15 2.34
CA GLY A 16 10.72 -11.02 3.10
C GLY A 16 10.68 -10.08 4.31
N HIS A 17 9.54 -9.91 4.97
CA HIS A 17 9.52 -9.18 6.24
C HIS A 17 10.30 -9.98 7.28
N ARG A 18 11.59 -9.68 7.44
CA ARG A 18 12.22 -9.84 8.74
C ARG A 18 11.33 -9.06 9.72
N PRO A 19 10.79 -9.70 10.76
CA PRO A 19 9.96 -9.01 11.73
C PRO A 19 10.78 -7.87 12.33
N TRP A 20 10.29 -6.64 12.17
CA TRP A 20 10.91 -5.45 12.74
C TRP A 20 9.92 -4.75 13.66
N ALA A 21 10.45 -3.99 14.63
CA ALA A 21 9.64 -3.33 15.64
C ALA A 21 8.53 -2.49 15.00
N LEU A 22 7.29 -2.66 15.44
CA LEU A 22 6.11 -1.90 14.99
C LEU A 22 5.60 -2.19 13.57
N ALA A 23 6.12 -3.20 12.86
CA ALA A 23 5.71 -3.51 11.48
C ALA A 23 4.19 -3.66 11.28
N ARG A 24 3.44 -4.13 12.29
CA ARG A 24 1.97 -4.27 12.16
C ARG A 24 1.21 -2.93 12.21
N TYR A 25 1.84 -1.86 12.69
CA TYR A 25 1.20 -0.56 12.95
C TYR A 25 1.55 0.49 11.91
N LEU A 26 2.64 0.29 11.20
CA LEU A 26 3.19 1.28 10.27
C LEU A 26 2.98 0.78 8.84
N GLN A 27 2.67 1.70 7.94
CA GLN A 27 2.59 1.44 6.51
C GLN A 27 3.81 2.12 5.88
N PRO A 28 4.88 1.37 5.54
CA PRO A 28 6.03 1.95 4.88
C PRO A 28 5.66 2.39 3.47
N MET A 29 6.26 3.49 3.02
CA MET A 29 6.19 3.86 1.60
C MET A 29 6.78 2.72 0.75
N PRO A 30 6.13 2.33 -0.37
CA PRO A 30 6.69 1.33 -1.28
C PRO A 30 8.09 1.72 -1.77
N ALA A 31 8.99 0.75 -1.84
CA ALA A 31 10.38 1.00 -2.23
C ALA A 31 10.50 1.45 -3.70
N GLY A 32 11.38 2.40 -3.98
CA GLY A 32 11.62 3.02 -5.28
C GLY A 32 10.80 4.29 -5.51
N VAL A 33 9.72 4.50 -4.76
CA VAL A 33 8.90 5.72 -4.88
C VAL A 33 9.69 6.94 -4.42
N ALA A 34 10.41 6.83 -3.30
CA ALA A 34 11.14 7.95 -2.74
C ALA A 34 12.36 8.33 -3.59
N ALA A 35 13.08 7.34 -4.10
CA ALA A 35 14.17 7.55 -5.04
C ALA A 35 13.69 8.32 -6.29
N ALA A 36 12.60 7.88 -6.93
CA ALA A 36 12.10 8.51 -8.14
C ALA A 36 11.71 9.99 -7.95
N TYR A 37 11.02 10.32 -6.84
CA TYR A 37 10.68 11.71 -6.54
C TYR A 37 11.90 12.53 -6.10
N ALA A 38 12.84 11.96 -5.35
CA ALA A 38 14.08 12.64 -4.98
C ALA A 38 14.88 13.01 -6.24
N GLU A 39 15.05 12.07 -7.17
CA GLU A 39 15.76 12.29 -8.43
C GLU A 39 15.11 13.34 -9.32
N ALA A 40 13.77 13.35 -9.42
CA ALA A 40 13.06 14.29 -10.29
C ALA A 40 12.90 15.70 -9.70
N CYS A 41 12.77 15.80 -8.36
CA CYS A 41 12.41 17.04 -7.68
C CYS A 41 13.56 17.70 -6.94
N THR A 42 14.74 17.10 -6.85
CA THR A 42 15.89 17.69 -6.14
C THR A 42 17.18 17.47 -6.92
N GLU A 43 18.25 18.15 -6.52
CA GLU A 43 19.63 17.93 -6.96
C GLU A 43 20.45 17.25 -5.84
N PRO A 44 21.59 16.60 -6.16
CA PRO A 44 22.50 16.06 -5.14
C PRO A 44 22.86 17.09 -4.06
N GLY A 45 22.91 16.64 -2.80
CA GLY A 45 23.19 17.47 -1.63
C GLY A 45 22.01 18.29 -1.10
N GLU A 46 20.90 18.39 -1.82
CA GLU A 46 19.67 19.04 -1.33
C GLU A 46 18.95 18.22 -0.26
N VAL A 47 18.07 18.87 0.49
CA VAL A 47 17.36 18.27 1.63
C VAL A 47 15.99 17.72 1.22
N VAL A 48 15.79 16.43 1.49
CA VAL A 48 14.50 15.73 1.46
C VAL A 48 13.99 15.57 2.89
N LEU A 49 12.72 15.92 3.13
CA LEU A 49 12.10 15.86 4.45
C LEU A 49 10.95 14.83 4.48
N ASP A 50 11.01 13.90 5.42
CA ASP A 50 9.88 13.07 5.85
C ASP A 50 9.33 13.59 7.21
N PRO A 51 8.19 14.28 7.23
CA PRO A 51 7.62 14.87 8.44
C PRO A 51 6.89 13.86 9.33
N PHE A 52 6.76 12.60 8.90
CA PHE A 52 6.04 11.55 9.63
C PHE A 52 6.89 10.32 9.93
N CYS A 53 8.02 10.11 9.26
CA CYS A 53 9.02 9.08 9.58
C CYS A 53 8.39 7.70 9.84
N GLN A 54 7.47 7.26 8.98
CA GLN A 54 6.72 6.00 9.17
C GLN A 54 7.60 4.76 8.92
N SER A 55 8.73 4.94 8.22
CA SER A 55 9.69 3.88 7.91
C SER A 55 11.03 4.48 7.55
N GLU A 56 12.03 3.63 7.37
CA GLU A 56 13.35 4.04 6.93
C GLU A 56 13.46 4.33 5.42
N VAL A 57 12.44 3.96 4.63
CA VAL A 57 12.48 3.93 3.16
C VAL A 57 12.81 5.30 2.56
N VAL A 58 12.10 6.35 2.99
CA VAL A 58 12.30 7.72 2.46
C VAL A 58 13.71 8.22 2.75
N VAL A 59 14.21 7.98 3.97
CA VAL A 59 15.55 8.39 4.38
C VAL A 59 16.62 7.63 3.59
N ARG A 60 16.48 6.31 3.52
CA ARG A 60 17.42 5.45 2.79
C ARG A 60 17.51 5.86 1.33
N GLU A 61 16.38 5.93 0.63
CA GLU A 61 16.35 6.21 -0.81
C GLU A 61 16.80 7.63 -1.15
N ALA A 62 16.52 8.61 -0.28
CA ALA A 62 17.06 9.95 -0.44
C ALA A 62 18.61 9.96 -0.36
N VAL A 63 19.18 9.26 0.63
CA VAL A 63 20.64 9.16 0.80
C VAL A 63 21.29 8.37 -0.33
N GLU A 64 20.69 7.26 -0.77
CA GLU A 64 21.15 6.48 -1.93
C GLU A 64 21.14 7.31 -3.21
N ALA A 65 20.16 8.22 -3.35
CA ALA A 65 20.15 9.22 -4.41
C ALA A 65 21.14 10.38 -4.17
N GLY A 66 21.95 10.38 -3.12
CA GLY A 66 22.93 11.44 -2.83
C GLY A 66 22.33 12.74 -2.28
N ARG A 67 21.14 12.69 -1.68
CA ARG A 67 20.50 13.81 -0.97
C ARG A 67 20.76 13.71 0.53
N LYS A 68 20.51 14.81 1.24
CA LYS A 68 20.43 14.81 2.70
C LYS A 68 18.99 14.53 3.12
N ALA A 69 18.81 13.81 4.21
CA ALA A 69 17.48 13.46 4.71
C ALA A 69 17.24 14.02 6.11
N ILE A 70 16.06 14.59 6.32
CA ILE A 70 15.54 14.91 7.65
C ILE A 70 14.26 14.11 7.82
N ALA A 71 14.14 13.36 8.92
CA ALA A 71 12.90 12.68 9.25
C ALA A 71 12.51 12.94 10.71
N VAL A 72 11.26 13.29 10.94
CA VAL A 72 10.74 13.52 12.29
C VAL A 72 9.44 12.79 12.53
N ASN A 73 9.21 12.42 13.77
CA ASN A 73 7.92 11.96 14.25
C ASN A 73 7.79 12.34 15.72
N PHE A 74 6.62 12.76 16.18
CA PHE A 74 6.42 13.06 17.60
C PHE A 74 6.41 11.80 18.47
N ASN A 75 6.24 10.61 17.86
CA ASN A 75 6.30 9.31 18.49
C ASN A 75 7.76 8.82 18.61
N PRO A 76 8.37 8.87 19.81
CA PRO A 76 9.75 8.44 20.00
C PRO A 76 9.95 6.94 19.79
N ALA A 77 8.90 6.11 19.93
CA ALA A 77 9.01 4.68 19.64
C ALA A 77 9.22 4.41 18.14
N ILE A 78 8.56 5.16 17.26
CA ILE A 78 8.77 5.08 15.81
C ILE A 78 10.18 5.57 15.46
N VAL A 79 10.61 6.70 16.02
CA VAL A 79 11.96 7.26 15.81
C VAL A 79 13.04 6.26 16.23
N LEU A 80 12.87 5.59 17.37
CA LEU A 80 13.77 4.55 17.84
C LEU A 80 13.81 3.36 16.87
N ALA A 81 12.65 2.88 16.42
CA ALA A 81 12.55 1.78 15.46
C ALA A 81 13.24 2.11 14.12
N VAL A 82 13.00 3.30 13.57
CA VAL A 82 13.61 3.75 12.31
C VAL A 82 15.12 3.96 12.45
N ARG A 83 15.60 4.58 13.54
CA ARG A 83 17.04 4.71 13.79
C ARG A 83 17.71 3.33 13.86
N GLY A 84 17.09 2.38 14.55
CA GLY A 84 17.56 1.00 14.64
C GLY A 84 17.64 0.26 13.29
N ARG A 85 16.98 0.74 12.25
CA ARG A 85 17.08 0.19 10.89
C ARG A 85 18.13 0.88 10.01
N LEU A 86 18.48 2.11 10.33
CA LEU A 86 19.34 2.95 9.52
C LEU A 86 20.79 2.97 10.00
N ALA A 87 20.98 3.04 11.32
CA ALA A 87 22.28 3.09 11.95
C ALA A 87 22.31 2.13 13.13
N TRP A 88 23.14 1.10 13.02
CA TRP A 88 23.31 0.08 14.03
C TRP A 88 24.73 0.11 14.58
N PRO A 89 24.94 -0.13 15.90
CA PRO A 89 26.27 -0.32 16.45
C PRO A 89 27.01 -1.49 15.77
N ASP A 90 28.33 -1.53 15.93
CA ASP A 90 29.13 -2.66 15.44
C ASP A 90 28.55 -4.00 15.96
N PRO A 91 28.39 -5.03 15.11
CA PRO A 91 27.81 -6.31 15.55
C PRO A 91 28.52 -6.92 16.75
N ARG A 92 29.85 -6.81 16.87
CA ARG A 92 30.60 -7.38 18.00
C ARG A 92 30.34 -6.60 19.28
N GLU A 93 30.23 -5.27 19.19
CA GLU A 93 29.86 -4.43 20.35
C GLU A 93 28.46 -4.78 20.86
N LEU A 94 27.52 -5.02 19.94
CA LEU A 94 26.18 -5.43 20.33
C LEU A 94 26.14 -6.83 20.92
N ASP A 95 26.85 -7.79 20.34
CA ASP A 95 26.98 -9.15 20.90
C ASP A 95 27.49 -9.08 22.34
N ALA A 96 28.57 -8.32 22.57
CA ALA A 96 29.14 -8.10 23.90
C ALA A 96 28.12 -7.42 24.84
N ALA A 97 27.33 -6.47 24.35
CA ALA A 97 26.30 -5.81 25.13
C ALA A 97 25.17 -6.77 25.55
N VAL A 98 24.71 -7.65 24.65
CA VAL A 98 23.68 -8.65 24.95
C VAL A 98 24.20 -9.70 25.94
N THR A 99 25.43 -10.19 25.76
CA THR A 99 26.09 -11.09 26.72
C THR A 99 26.20 -10.42 28.09
N ARG A 100 26.72 -9.18 28.16
CA ARG A 100 26.83 -8.42 29.41
C ARG A 100 25.48 -8.19 30.10
N LEU A 101 24.41 -7.98 29.33
CA LEU A 101 23.06 -7.85 29.86
C LEU A 101 22.59 -9.17 30.48
N GLY A 102 22.75 -10.29 29.75
CA GLY A 102 22.37 -11.63 30.20
C GLY A 102 23.14 -12.11 31.43
N ASP A 103 24.41 -11.77 31.54
CA ASP A 103 25.29 -12.16 32.66
C ASP A 103 25.11 -11.27 33.90
N SER A 104 24.38 -10.16 33.77
CA SER A 104 24.20 -9.23 34.89
C SER A 104 23.43 -9.88 36.05
N PRO A 105 23.84 -9.68 37.31
CA PRO A 105 23.26 -10.43 38.43
C PRO A 105 21.84 -9.97 38.78
N LYS A 106 20.93 -10.92 39.02
CA LYS A 106 19.57 -10.71 39.54
C LYS A 106 19.25 -11.85 40.52
N LEU A 107 18.99 -11.50 41.78
CA LEU A 107 18.71 -12.47 42.85
C LEU A 107 19.75 -13.61 42.97
N GLY A 108 21.03 -13.29 42.78
CA GLY A 108 22.13 -14.24 42.95
C GLY A 108 22.47 -15.09 41.73
N VAL A 109 21.72 -14.99 40.63
CA VAL A 109 21.99 -15.69 39.35
C VAL A 109 22.10 -14.70 38.18
N PRO A 110 22.67 -15.09 37.02
CA PRO A 110 22.61 -14.29 35.80
C PRO A 110 21.18 -13.90 35.40
N LEU A 111 20.99 -12.72 34.83
CA LEU A 111 19.69 -12.21 34.40
C LEU A 111 19.00 -13.16 33.42
N ARG A 112 19.75 -13.74 32.48
CA ARG A 112 19.19 -14.70 31.50
C ARG A 112 18.58 -15.92 32.19
N GLU A 113 19.32 -16.50 33.13
CA GLU A 113 18.87 -17.65 33.92
C GLU A 113 17.66 -17.30 34.79
N HIS A 114 17.69 -16.13 35.44
CA HIS A 114 16.58 -15.62 36.23
C HIS A 114 15.29 -15.49 35.40
N LEU A 115 15.38 -14.89 34.21
CA LEU A 115 14.22 -14.66 33.34
C LEU A 115 13.71 -15.94 32.69
N GLU A 116 14.59 -16.86 32.27
CA GLU A 116 14.18 -18.21 31.83
C GLU A 116 13.53 -19.00 32.97
N GLY A 117 14.03 -18.82 34.19
CA GLY A 117 13.51 -19.39 35.43
C GLY A 117 12.02 -19.11 35.66
N LEU A 118 11.53 -17.94 35.22
CA LEU A 118 10.11 -17.55 35.34
C LEU A 118 9.16 -18.45 34.54
N TYR A 119 9.68 -19.19 33.55
CA TYR A 119 8.93 -20.07 32.65
C TYR A 119 9.33 -21.54 32.84
N GLN A 120 9.97 -21.89 33.96
CA GLN A 120 10.25 -23.28 34.28
C GLN A 120 8.95 -24.08 34.41
N THR A 121 8.96 -25.28 33.84
CA THR A 121 7.82 -26.19 33.81
C THR A 121 8.29 -27.64 33.78
N PRO A 122 7.58 -28.59 34.43
CA PRO A 122 7.92 -30.00 34.34
C PRO A 122 7.68 -30.56 32.92
N CYS A 123 8.63 -31.34 32.41
CA CYS A 123 8.46 -32.05 31.14
C CYS A 123 7.35 -33.12 31.26
N PRO A 124 6.31 -33.11 30.40
CA PRO A 124 5.26 -34.14 30.39
C PRO A 124 5.74 -35.58 30.16
N ARG A 125 6.95 -35.76 29.60
CA ARG A 125 7.51 -37.08 29.26
C ARG A 125 8.51 -37.61 30.29
N CYS A 126 9.45 -36.77 30.73
CA CYS A 126 10.55 -37.21 31.60
C CYS A 126 10.56 -36.54 32.97
N HIS A 127 9.60 -35.65 33.25
CA HIS A 127 9.43 -34.87 34.48
C HIS A 127 10.63 -34.01 34.91
N ARG A 128 11.73 -33.99 34.15
CA ARG A 128 12.84 -33.07 34.36
C ARG A 128 12.41 -31.62 34.07
N PRO A 129 13.02 -30.61 34.73
CA PRO A 129 12.76 -29.22 34.44
C PRO A 129 12.98 -28.90 32.95
N ALA A 130 11.99 -28.26 32.35
CA ALA A 130 12.03 -27.67 31.02
C ALA A 130 11.68 -26.17 31.13
N VAL A 131 11.85 -25.44 30.04
CA VAL A 131 11.48 -24.02 29.97
C VAL A 131 10.43 -23.86 28.87
N ALA A 132 9.28 -23.32 29.24
CA ALA A 132 8.19 -23.05 28.31
C ALA A 132 8.57 -21.93 27.33
N ASP A 133 8.22 -22.13 26.06
CA ASP A 133 8.29 -21.10 25.02
C ASP A 133 7.21 -20.03 25.25
N HIS A 134 6.02 -20.46 25.64
CA HIS A 134 4.90 -19.60 25.97
C HIS A 134 3.81 -20.35 26.75
N PHE A 135 2.94 -19.59 27.41
CA PHE A 135 1.69 -20.06 28.00
C PHE A 135 0.50 -19.48 27.24
N VAL A 136 -0.57 -20.26 27.08
CA VAL A 136 -1.85 -19.78 26.55
C VAL A 136 -2.78 -19.51 27.72
N TRP A 137 -3.26 -18.27 27.81
CA TRP A 137 -4.17 -17.82 28.84
C TRP A 137 -5.62 -17.87 28.38
N ASP A 138 -6.52 -18.14 29.32
CA ASP A 138 -7.94 -17.88 29.18
C ASP A 138 -8.31 -16.59 29.92
N ARG A 139 -8.86 -15.62 29.19
CA ARG A 139 -9.17 -14.28 29.72
C ARG A 139 -10.27 -14.29 30.77
N GLU A 140 -11.24 -15.20 30.69
CA GLU A 140 -12.32 -15.32 31.66
C GLU A 140 -11.85 -15.99 32.94
N LYS A 141 -11.07 -17.08 32.81
CA LYS A 141 -10.50 -17.77 33.97
C LYS A 141 -9.39 -16.97 34.65
N ARG A 142 -8.75 -16.05 33.92
CA ARG A 142 -7.60 -15.25 34.38
C ARG A 142 -6.42 -16.11 34.84
N GLU A 143 -6.19 -17.21 34.13
CA GLU A 143 -5.10 -18.15 34.38
C GLU A 143 -4.58 -18.75 33.07
N PRO A 144 -3.32 -19.23 33.03
CA PRO A 144 -2.83 -20.03 31.93
C PRO A 144 -3.51 -21.41 31.92
N VAL A 145 -3.89 -21.87 30.73
CA VAL A 145 -4.59 -23.16 30.52
C VAL A 145 -3.74 -24.17 29.74
N GLU A 146 -2.83 -23.70 28.89
CA GLU A 146 -1.89 -24.55 28.15
C GLU A 146 -0.48 -23.94 28.18
N ARG A 147 0.52 -24.80 27.97
CA ARG A 147 1.93 -24.42 27.81
C ARG A 147 2.50 -25.05 26.56
N SER A 148 3.35 -24.31 25.86
CA SER A 148 4.22 -24.84 24.81
C SER A 148 5.63 -24.95 25.36
N TYR A 149 6.27 -26.10 25.15
CA TYR A 149 7.55 -26.40 25.76
C TYR A 149 8.47 -27.16 24.79
N ARG A 150 9.76 -27.06 25.03
CA ARG A 150 10.81 -27.87 24.43
C ARG A 150 11.76 -28.36 25.52
N CYS A 151 11.84 -29.67 25.72
CA CYS A 151 12.67 -30.29 26.75
C CYS A 151 14.07 -30.61 26.23
N GLN A 152 15.09 -29.94 26.78
CA GLN A 152 16.49 -30.18 26.43
C GLN A 152 17.02 -31.56 26.90
N ALA A 153 16.35 -32.21 27.87
CA ALA A 153 16.82 -33.47 28.44
C ALA A 153 16.38 -34.72 27.66
N CYS A 154 15.17 -34.70 27.06
CA CYS A 154 14.63 -35.86 26.34
C CYS A 154 14.15 -35.55 24.92
N GLY A 155 14.31 -34.29 24.47
CA GLY A 155 13.92 -33.83 23.13
C GLY A 155 12.41 -33.72 22.90
N SER A 156 11.55 -33.97 23.89
CA SER A 156 10.11 -33.82 23.70
C SER A 156 9.73 -32.34 23.57
N GLU A 157 8.87 -32.04 22.60
CA GLU A 157 8.33 -30.70 22.36
C GLU A 157 6.84 -30.80 21.99
N GLY A 158 6.12 -29.70 22.18
CA GLY A 158 4.70 -29.62 21.84
C GLY A 158 3.92 -28.74 22.81
N THR A 159 2.61 -28.91 22.81
CA THR A 159 1.69 -28.28 23.77
C THR A 159 1.22 -29.29 24.81
N ALA A 160 1.04 -28.81 26.05
CA ALA A 160 0.51 -29.60 27.15
C ALA A 160 -0.39 -28.72 28.05
N PRO A 161 -1.32 -29.30 28.82
CA PRO A 161 -2.03 -28.58 29.88
C PRO A 161 -1.06 -28.02 30.91
N VAL A 162 -1.46 -26.95 31.57
CA VAL A 162 -0.75 -26.36 32.71
C VAL A 162 -0.81 -27.32 33.91
N GLU A 163 0.28 -27.43 34.67
CA GLU A 163 0.37 -28.22 35.90
C GLU A 163 0.37 -27.32 37.15
N PRO A 164 0.06 -27.86 38.35
CA PRO A 164 0.11 -27.09 39.59
C PRO A 164 1.43 -26.33 39.81
N ALA A 165 2.56 -26.92 39.43
CA ALA A 165 3.87 -26.28 39.54
C ALA A 165 4.00 -24.99 38.70
N ASP A 166 3.31 -24.90 37.56
CA ASP A 166 3.33 -23.70 36.71
C ASP A 166 2.53 -22.54 37.35
N LEU A 167 1.41 -22.88 38.01
CA LEU A 167 0.57 -21.94 38.73
C LEU A 167 1.29 -21.44 39.99
N GLU A 168 1.92 -22.33 40.75
CA GLU A 168 2.77 -21.96 41.89
C GLU A 168 3.91 -21.01 41.48
N ALA A 169 4.55 -21.25 40.34
CA ALA A 169 5.59 -20.37 39.81
C ALA A 169 5.04 -18.98 39.44
N LEU A 170 3.81 -18.90 38.92
CA LEU A 170 3.13 -17.65 38.62
C LEU A 170 2.72 -16.89 39.88
N GLU A 171 2.21 -17.58 40.91
CA GLU A 171 1.76 -16.99 42.18
C GLU A 171 2.89 -16.29 42.96
N ARG A 172 4.14 -16.73 42.77
CA ARG A 172 5.33 -16.08 43.36
C ARG A 172 5.59 -14.68 42.79
N ILE A 173 4.97 -14.32 41.67
CA ILE A 173 5.15 -13.02 41.02
C ILE A 173 4.01 -12.09 41.44
N GLU A 174 4.36 -11.06 42.21
CA GLU A 174 3.40 -10.04 42.64
C GLU A 174 2.80 -9.27 41.44
N THR A 175 1.48 -9.36 41.26
CA THR A 175 0.72 -8.65 40.21
C THR A 175 0.94 -7.13 40.23
N ARG A 176 1.03 -6.53 41.43
CA ARG A 176 1.23 -5.08 41.62
C ARG A 176 2.40 -4.78 42.56
N GLY A 177 3.51 -5.46 42.35
CA GLY A 177 4.76 -5.21 43.07
C GLY A 177 5.54 -4.01 42.54
N PHE A 178 6.81 -3.89 42.94
CA PHE A 178 7.72 -2.80 42.57
C PHE A 178 7.73 -2.50 41.06
N HIS A 179 7.87 -3.52 40.21
CA HIS A 179 7.99 -3.34 38.75
C HIS A 179 6.74 -2.71 38.13
N TYR A 180 5.55 -3.07 38.63
CA TYR A 180 4.29 -2.48 38.18
C TYR A 180 4.23 -0.98 38.48
N TRP A 181 4.48 -0.61 39.74
CA TRP A 181 4.43 0.80 40.15
C TRP A 181 5.56 1.62 39.52
N TYR A 182 6.76 1.04 39.38
CA TYR A 182 7.88 1.67 38.67
C TYR A 182 7.50 2.07 37.25
N ILE A 183 6.90 1.16 36.47
CA ILE A 183 6.48 1.49 35.10
C ILE A 183 5.27 2.43 35.10
N LEU A 184 4.31 2.24 35.98
CA LEU A 184 3.14 3.12 36.05
C LEU A 184 3.54 4.58 36.32
N ASP A 185 4.40 4.81 37.32
CA ASP A 185 4.88 6.16 37.65
C ASP A 185 5.75 6.75 36.53
N ARG A 186 6.45 5.90 35.78
CA ARG A 186 7.24 6.31 34.62
C ARG A 186 6.38 6.70 33.41
N VAL A 187 5.22 6.07 33.23
CA VAL A 187 4.28 6.42 32.15
C VAL A 187 3.40 7.61 32.55
N ALA A 188 2.84 7.57 33.75
CA ALA A 188 1.87 8.52 34.27
C ALA A 188 2.05 8.67 35.79
N PRO A 189 2.86 9.66 36.25
CA PRO A 189 3.15 9.89 37.67
C PRO A 189 1.89 10.07 38.54
N PRO A 190 2.01 9.99 39.89
CA PRO A 190 0.90 10.31 40.78
C PRO A 190 0.30 11.69 40.48
N GLY A 191 -1.04 11.77 40.38
CA GLY A 191 -1.77 13.00 40.01
C GLY A 191 -1.91 13.25 38.50
N ASP A 192 -1.33 12.40 37.64
CA ASP A 192 -1.49 12.52 36.19
C ASP A 192 -2.89 12.07 35.74
N GLU A 193 -3.59 12.91 34.97
CA GLU A 193 -4.92 12.60 34.41
C GLU A 193 -4.92 11.31 33.55
N GLY A 194 -3.78 10.95 32.98
CA GLY A 194 -3.62 9.74 32.16
C GLY A 194 -3.37 8.46 32.95
N ARG A 195 -3.32 8.51 34.29
CA ARG A 195 -2.90 7.37 35.14
C ARG A 195 -3.85 6.19 35.06
N ASP A 196 -5.17 6.41 35.06
CA ASP A 196 -6.15 5.32 34.91
C ASP A 196 -6.01 4.61 33.56
N GLN A 197 -5.74 5.37 32.50
CA GLN A 197 -5.53 4.82 31.18
C GLN A 197 -4.21 4.03 31.11
N ALA A 198 -3.15 4.54 31.75
CA ALA A 198 -1.88 3.82 31.87
C ALA A 198 -2.05 2.49 32.63
N GLN A 199 -2.81 2.46 33.74
CA GLN A 199 -3.11 1.22 34.47
C GLN A 199 -3.83 0.19 33.59
N ARG A 200 -4.85 0.62 32.82
CA ARG A 200 -5.57 -0.26 31.89
C ARG A 200 -4.64 -0.83 30.81
N LEU A 201 -3.73 -0.03 30.30
CA LEU A 201 -2.78 -0.44 29.27
C LEU A 201 -1.69 -1.37 29.83
N LEU A 202 -1.27 -1.20 31.08
CA LEU A 202 -0.36 -2.14 31.75
C LEU A 202 -0.99 -3.52 31.96
N ASN A 203 -2.31 -3.59 32.13
CA ASN A 203 -3.03 -4.87 32.20
C ASN A 203 -3.08 -5.62 30.85
N LEU A 204 -2.49 -5.08 29.78
CA LEU A 204 -2.21 -5.83 28.55
C LEU A 204 -0.98 -6.73 28.67
N TYR A 205 -0.31 -6.75 29.83
CA TYR A 205 0.78 -7.66 30.13
C TYR A 205 0.39 -8.48 31.36
N THR A 206 0.73 -9.77 31.32
CA THR A 206 0.63 -10.61 32.50
C THR A 206 1.65 -10.17 33.56
N PRO A 207 1.45 -10.52 34.84
CA PRO A 207 2.41 -10.20 35.90
C PRO A 207 3.83 -10.64 35.56
N ARG A 208 3.97 -11.84 34.99
CA ARG A 208 5.24 -12.43 34.57
C ARG A 208 5.91 -11.60 33.46
N ASN A 209 5.17 -11.25 32.40
CA ASN A 209 5.72 -10.46 31.31
C ASN A 209 6.10 -9.05 31.76
N LEU A 210 5.26 -8.40 32.56
CA LEU A 210 5.54 -7.06 33.07
C LEU A 210 6.80 -7.05 33.92
N TYR A 211 6.94 -8.00 34.85
CA TYR A 211 8.13 -8.14 35.69
C TYR A 211 9.41 -8.30 34.85
N ALA A 212 9.38 -9.18 33.86
CA ALA A 212 10.53 -9.49 33.02
C ALA A 212 10.94 -8.29 32.14
N LEU A 213 9.96 -7.66 31.45
CA LEU A 213 10.19 -6.49 30.60
C LEU A 213 10.69 -5.28 31.38
N ALA A 214 10.14 -5.03 32.57
CA ALA A 214 10.61 -3.96 33.45
C ALA A 214 12.03 -4.24 33.99
N SER A 215 12.33 -5.49 34.34
CA SER A 215 13.68 -5.90 34.77
C SER A 215 14.71 -5.67 33.66
N LEU A 216 14.39 -6.05 32.42
CA LEU A 216 15.25 -5.78 31.25
C LEU A 216 15.48 -4.28 31.07
N LEU A 217 14.42 -3.46 31.08
CA LEU A 217 14.57 -2.01 30.96
C LEU A 217 15.52 -1.44 32.03
N ILE A 218 15.28 -1.77 33.30
CA ILE A 218 16.08 -1.25 34.41
C ILE A 218 17.56 -1.63 34.21
N LYS A 219 17.83 -2.88 33.86
CA LYS A 219 19.20 -3.36 33.61
C LYS A 219 19.83 -2.69 32.40
N ILE A 220 19.10 -2.51 31.29
CA ILE A 220 19.58 -1.79 30.11
C ILE A 220 19.98 -0.36 30.50
N GLU A 221 19.12 0.38 31.21
CA GLU A 221 19.43 1.77 31.61
C GLU A 221 20.55 1.88 32.66
N THR A 222 20.72 0.84 33.48
CA THR A 222 21.78 0.79 34.50
C THR A 222 23.15 0.47 33.90
N LEU A 223 23.21 -0.49 32.97
CA LEU A 223 24.49 -1.00 32.42
C LEU A 223 25.00 -0.15 31.25
N PHE A 224 24.09 0.48 30.52
CA PHE A 224 24.40 1.25 29.31
C PHE A 224 23.96 2.71 29.51
N PRO A 225 24.88 3.61 29.89
CA PRO A 225 24.59 5.05 29.91
C PRO A 225 24.26 5.53 28.48
N GLN A 226 23.76 6.77 28.34
CA GLN A 226 23.27 7.34 27.07
C GLN A 226 24.26 7.09 25.90
N SER A 227 24.00 6.05 25.11
CA SER A 227 24.90 5.50 24.09
C SER A 227 24.09 4.85 22.99
N ALA A 228 24.68 4.65 21.81
CA ALA A 228 24.05 3.95 20.69
C ALA A 228 23.64 2.51 21.07
N LEU A 229 24.40 1.85 21.95
CA LEU A 229 24.07 0.51 22.47
C LEU A 229 22.78 0.51 23.31
N ARG A 230 22.55 1.55 24.13
CA ARG A 230 21.30 1.68 24.89
C ARG A 230 20.10 1.79 23.95
N ASP A 231 20.21 2.57 22.89
CA ASP A 231 19.14 2.74 21.91
C ASP A 231 18.89 1.43 21.15
N ALA A 232 19.95 0.73 20.70
CA ALA A 232 19.83 -0.59 20.06
C ALA A 232 19.11 -1.61 20.94
N LEU A 233 19.51 -1.73 22.22
CA LEU A 233 18.85 -2.63 23.18
C LEU A 233 17.41 -2.21 23.48
N LYS A 234 17.10 -0.91 23.49
CA LYS A 234 15.72 -0.43 23.61
C LYS A 234 14.90 -0.75 22.36
N THR A 235 15.49 -0.78 21.17
CA THR A 235 14.82 -1.21 19.93
C THR A 235 14.44 -2.69 20.00
N VAL A 236 15.34 -3.54 20.50
CA VAL A 236 15.04 -4.96 20.79
C VAL A 236 13.90 -5.06 21.82
N LEU A 237 13.99 -4.30 22.91
CA LEU A 237 12.95 -4.27 23.94
C LEU A 237 11.60 -3.75 23.41
N LEU A 238 11.59 -2.79 22.48
CA LEU A 238 10.36 -2.30 21.83
C LEU A 238 9.66 -3.43 21.06
N SER A 239 10.42 -4.29 20.39
CA SER A 239 9.86 -5.49 19.74
C SER A 239 9.24 -6.44 20.77
N CYS A 240 9.89 -6.59 21.93
CA CYS A 240 9.39 -7.41 23.03
C CYS A 240 8.12 -6.84 23.67
N LEU A 241 8.03 -5.51 23.82
CA LEU A 241 6.82 -4.83 24.30
C LEU A 241 5.62 -5.16 23.41
N ASP A 242 5.82 -5.22 22.10
CA ASP A 242 4.77 -5.63 21.17
C ASP A 242 4.46 -7.13 21.24
N SER A 243 5.48 -7.98 21.10
CA SER A 243 5.33 -9.43 21.01
C SER A 243 4.87 -10.10 22.31
N CYS A 244 5.20 -9.52 23.47
CA CYS A 244 4.86 -10.07 24.79
C CYS A 244 3.61 -9.44 25.39
N SER A 245 2.87 -8.62 24.64
CA SER A 245 1.53 -8.18 25.03
C SER A 245 0.50 -9.32 24.90
N SER A 246 -0.54 -9.27 25.71
CA SER A 246 -1.71 -10.17 25.66
C SER A 246 -2.61 -9.94 24.43
N LEU A 247 -2.10 -9.28 23.38
CA LEU A 247 -2.86 -8.93 22.17
C LEU A 247 -2.72 -9.97 21.05
N HIS A 248 -1.95 -11.04 21.28
CA HIS A 248 -1.67 -12.08 20.29
C HIS A 248 -2.51 -13.33 20.57
N PRO A 249 -3.31 -13.82 19.63
CA PRO A 249 -4.00 -15.11 19.76
C PRO A 249 -3.01 -16.29 19.64
N PRO A 250 -3.36 -17.49 20.13
CA PRO A 250 -2.61 -18.71 19.84
C PRO A 250 -2.64 -19.04 18.33
N GLN A 251 -1.77 -19.94 17.88
CA GLN A 251 -1.72 -20.35 16.46
C GLN A 251 -3.09 -20.85 15.99
N GLY A 252 -3.53 -20.37 14.82
CA GLY A 252 -4.86 -20.67 14.28
C GLY A 252 -6.03 -19.91 14.91
N GLY A 253 -5.78 -19.08 15.94
CA GLY A 253 -6.79 -18.22 16.55
C GLY A 253 -6.97 -16.89 15.80
N GLU A 254 -8.21 -16.42 15.69
CA GLU A 254 -8.50 -15.12 15.09
C GLU A 254 -8.08 -13.96 16.00
N ALA A 255 -7.35 -13.00 15.45
CA ALA A 255 -7.07 -11.75 16.13
C ALA A 255 -8.37 -10.91 16.19
N PRO A 256 -8.68 -10.27 17.33
CA PRO A 256 -9.88 -9.44 17.42
C PRO A 256 -9.74 -8.24 16.48
N PRO A 257 -10.84 -7.75 15.88
CA PRO A 257 -10.80 -6.57 15.04
C PRO A 257 -10.19 -5.39 15.81
N ARG A 258 -9.36 -4.58 15.14
CA ARG A 258 -8.74 -3.39 15.76
C ARG A 258 -9.81 -2.35 16.06
N THR A 259 -10.38 -2.43 17.25
CA THR A 259 -11.24 -1.36 17.78
C THR A 259 -10.39 -0.19 18.28
N SER A 260 -11.02 0.94 18.60
CA SER A 260 -10.31 2.10 19.17
C SER A 260 -9.60 1.84 20.52
N ARG A 261 -9.76 0.64 21.12
CA ARG A 261 -9.14 0.28 22.39
C ARG A 261 -8.48 -1.10 22.30
N PRO A 262 -7.17 -1.21 22.60
CA PRO A 262 -6.50 -2.50 22.64
C PRO A 262 -7.08 -3.37 23.75
N ARG A 263 -7.46 -4.61 23.40
CA ARG A 263 -8.03 -5.61 24.31
C ARG A 263 -7.50 -7.00 23.95
N PRO A 264 -7.20 -7.86 24.95
CA PRO A 264 -6.83 -9.24 24.70
C PRO A 264 -7.97 -10.04 24.03
N PRO A 265 -7.67 -10.95 23.09
CA PRO A 265 -8.60 -11.99 22.65
C PRO A 265 -9.03 -12.89 23.83
N GLN A 266 -10.02 -13.75 23.59
CA GLN A 266 -10.50 -14.68 24.62
C GLN A 266 -9.39 -15.62 25.10
N ARG A 267 -8.61 -16.15 24.16
CA ARG A 267 -7.37 -16.87 24.44
C ARG A 267 -6.21 -16.08 23.88
N PHE A 268 -5.17 -15.84 24.68
CA PHE A 268 -4.00 -15.07 24.27
C PHE A 268 -2.70 -15.74 24.70
N VAL A 269 -1.61 -15.38 24.03
CA VAL A 269 -0.28 -15.96 24.27
C VAL A 269 0.54 -15.06 25.18
N GLU A 270 0.97 -15.61 26.32
CA GLU A 270 2.04 -15.07 27.15
C GLU A 270 3.38 -15.69 26.71
N ARG A 271 4.18 -14.93 25.95
CA ARG A 271 5.49 -15.40 25.48
C ARG A 271 6.57 -15.33 26.56
N ASN A 272 7.53 -16.26 26.51
CA ASN A 272 8.77 -16.16 27.26
C ASN A 272 9.55 -14.90 26.85
N VAL A 273 9.69 -13.94 27.76
CA VAL A 273 10.29 -12.62 27.45
C VAL A 273 11.77 -12.73 27.09
N TRP A 274 12.55 -13.61 27.71
CA TRP A 274 13.98 -13.76 27.37
C TRP A 274 14.14 -14.36 25.97
N ARG A 275 13.38 -15.41 25.65
CA ARG A 275 13.38 -16.00 24.29
C ARG A 275 12.87 -15.03 23.23
N ALA A 276 11.86 -14.23 23.55
CA ALA A 276 11.38 -13.16 22.67
C ALA A 276 12.45 -12.08 22.45
N PHE A 277 13.24 -11.75 23.49
CA PHE A 277 14.36 -10.83 23.40
C PHE A 277 15.47 -11.36 22.51
N GLU A 278 15.90 -12.61 22.70
CA GLU A 278 16.89 -13.28 21.85
C GLU A 278 16.42 -13.34 20.39
N ALA A 279 15.17 -13.77 20.13
CA ALA A 279 14.61 -13.81 18.78
C ALA A 279 14.53 -12.43 18.11
N ALA A 280 14.15 -11.39 18.86
CA ALA A 280 14.13 -10.02 18.34
C ALA A 280 15.54 -9.49 18.05
N TYR A 281 16.50 -9.80 18.92
CA TYR A 281 17.91 -9.46 18.72
C TYR A 281 18.49 -10.18 17.49
N ASP A 282 18.25 -11.48 17.32
CA ASP A 282 18.71 -12.25 16.15
C ASP A 282 18.12 -11.69 14.84
N GLY A 283 16.83 -11.37 14.86
CA GLY A 283 16.15 -10.70 13.75
C GLY A 283 16.82 -9.39 13.36
N MET A 284 17.22 -8.58 14.34
CA MET A 284 17.92 -7.31 14.12
C MET A 284 19.39 -7.48 13.73
N ARG A 285 20.12 -8.39 14.36
CA ARG A 285 21.53 -8.72 14.06
C ARG A 285 21.72 -9.13 12.61
N SER A 286 20.71 -9.78 12.02
CA SER A 286 20.76 -10.17 10.62
C SER A 286 20.74 -8.96 9.65
N CYS A 287 20.28 -7.78 10.09
CA CYS A 287 20.21 -6.56 9.28
C CYS A 287 21.58 -5.91 9.16
N ALA A 288 22.04 -5.71 7.92
CA ALA A 288 23.27 -4.96 7.67
C ALA A 288 23.02 -3.46 7.88
N PRO A 289 23.95 -2.71 8.51
CA PRO A 289 23.88 -1.26 8.52
C PRO A 289 23.92 -0.73 7.10
N LEU A 290 23.12 0.29 6.80
CA LEU A 290 23.09 0.90 5.48
C LEU A 290 24.35 1.76 5.29
N ALA A 291 25.12 1.47 4.24
CA ALA A 291 26.32 2.20 3.91
C ALA A 291 26.01 3.68 3.62
N GLY A 292 26.88 4.58 4.09
CA GLY A 292 26.80 6.01 3.78
C GLY A 292 25.82 6.83 4.65
N ILE A 293 25.14 6.22 5.61
CA ILE A 293 24.28 6.95 6.56
C ILE A 293 25.09 7.44 7.75
N ARG A 294 25.07 8.75 7.99
CA ARG A 294 25.69 9.40 9.15
C ARG A 294 24.67 10.29 9.84
N LEU A 295 24.32 9.90 11.06
CA LEU A 295 23.31 10.59 11.87
C LEU A 295 23.87 11.90 12.43
N ALA A 296 23.12 12.98 12.25
CA ALA A 296 23.36 14.28 12.84
C ALA A 296 22.75 14.37 14.25
N GLU A 297 23.38 15.15 15.13
CA GLU A 297 22.80 15.49 16.43
C GLU A 297 21.92 16.74 16.37
N GLY A 298 22.30 17.72 15.57
CA GLY A 298 21.56 18.98 15.33
C GLY A 298 21.01 19.12 13.92
N ALA A 299 20.11 20.09 13.73
CA ALA A 299 19.58 20.42 12.40
C ALA A 299 20.59 21.23 11.56
N GLU A 300 21.38 22.04 12.24
CA GLU A 300 22.48 22.85 11.72
C GLU A 300 23.51 22.01 10.95
N GLU A 301 23.81 20.80 11.42
CA GLU A 301 24.76 19.88 10.78
C GLU A 301 24.31 19.42 9.38
N ILE A 302 22.99 19.45 9.12
CA ILE A 302 22.41 19.08 7.83
C ILE A 302 22.33 20.29 6.90
N VAL A 303 21.80 21.41 7.40
CA VAL A 303 21.48 22.58 6.56
C VAL A 303 22.69 23.50 6.30
N ALA A 304 23.74 23.45 7.13
CA ALA A 304 24.93 24.28 7.00
C ALA A 304 26.21 23.46 7.33
N PRO A 305 26.60 22.50 6.47
CA PRO A 305 27.68 21.55 6.75
C PRO A 305 29.10 22.14 6.61
N ASP A 306 29.25 23.40 6.18
CA ASP A 306 30.54 23.98 5.76
C ASP A 306 31.59 24.00 6.88
N LEU A 307 31.16 23.91 8.16
CA LEU A 307 32.05 23.78 9.32
C LEU A 307 32.51 22.33 9.59
N LEU A 308 31.88 21.32 8.99
CA LEU A 308 32.10 19.88 9.21
C LEU A 308 32.66 19.15 7.97
N ALA A 309 32.93 19.89 6.88
CA ALA A 309 33.43 19.33 5.62
C ALA A 309 34.82 18.64 5.75
N LEU A 310 35.56 18.94 6.81
CA LEU A 310 36.91 18.40 7.08
C LEU A 310 36.92 17.19 8.04
N ALA A 311 35.77 16.74 8.54
CA ALA A 311 35.71 15.57 9.42
C ALA A 311 36.03 14.28 8.65
N GLU A 312 36.77 13.35 9.27
CA GLU A 312 36.99 12.01 8.70
C GLU A 312 35.65 11.33 8.40
N GLY A 313 35.48 10.88 7.16
CA GLY A 313 34.23 10.30 6.67
C GLY A 313 33.23 11.30 6.08
N GLY A 314 33.42 12.61 6.22
CA GLY A 314 32.54 13.67 5.69
C GLY A 314 31.36 14.02 6.61
N PRO A 315 30.60 15.09 6.31
CA PRO A 315 29.58 15.60 7.23
C PRO A 315 28.39 14.63 7.39
N PRO A 316 27.65 14.73 8.51
CA PRO A 316 26.36 14.07 8.68
C PRO A 316 25.39 14.39 7.53
N ASN A 317 24.58 13.41 7.15
CA ASN A 317 23.63 13.53 6.04
C ASN A 317 22.19 13.15 6.40
N VAL A 318 21.96 12.65 7.62
CA VAL A 318 20.63 12.24 8.10
C VAL A 318 20.34 12.80 9.48
N LEU A 319 19.21 13.50 9.66
CA LEU A 319 18.68 13.86 10.97
C LEU A 319 17.40 13.09 11.26
N ILE A 320 17.36 12.35 12.38
CA ILE A 320 16.16 11.65 12.84
C ILE A 320 15.86 11.98 14.30
N LYS A 321 14.74 12.67 14.56
CA LYS A 321 14.40 13.17 15.90
C LYS A 321 12.92 13.01 16.26
N ALA A 322 12.70 12.81 17.56
CA ALA A 322 11.36 12.75 18.17
C ALA A 322 10.74 14.15 18.33
N TRP A 323 10.43 14.81 17.22
CA TRP A 323 9.92 16.18 17.17
C TRP A 323 8.51 16.27 16.61
N THR A 324 7.73 17.23 17.12
CA THR A 324 6.52 17.67 16.43
C THR A 324 6.90 18.52 15.22
N VAL A 325 6.04 18.56 14.20
CA VAL A 325 6.27 19.43 13.02
C VAL A 325 6.36 20.91 13.43
N ARG A 326 5.63 21.34 14.48
CA ARG A 326 5.78 22.68 15.06
C ARG A 326 7.18 22.93 15.60
N ARG A 327 7.80 21.94 16.27
CA ARG A 327 9.18 22.04 16.71
C ARG A 327 10.14 22.06 15.52
N LEU A 328 10.00 21.12 14.60
CA LEU A 328 10.80 21.07 13.36
C LEU A 328 10.84 22.43 12.67
N ALA A 329 9.68 23.07 12.53
CA ALA A 329 9.59 24.37 11.88
C ALA A 329 10.40 25.47 12.62
N ARG A 330 10.57 25.38 13.94
CA ARG A 330 11.40 26.34 14.70
C ARG A 330 12.89 26.05 14.58
N GLU A 331 13.26 24.78 14.47
CA GLU A 331 14.66 24.34 14.40
C GLU A 331 15.25 24.53 12.99
N LEU A 332 14.43 24.51 11.94
CA LEU A 332 14.87 24.69 10.56
C LEU A 332 14.62 26.11 10.01
N PRO A 333 15.59 26.68 9.26
CA PRO A 333 15.36 27.92 8.53
C PRO A 333 14.24 27.78 7.49
N SER A 334 13.53 28.88 7.22
CA SER A 334 12.56 28.95 6.11
C SER A 334 13.28 28.71 4.77
N GLY A 335 12.67 27.96 3.86
CA GLY A 335 13.26 27.68 2.54
C GLY A 335 14.49 26.77 2.56
N SER A 336 14.70 25.97 3.61
CA SER A 336 15.83 25.02 3.72
C SER A 336 15.56 23.65 3.08
N VAL A 337 14.30 23.32 2.77
CA VAL A 337 13.88 22.01 2.26
C VAL A 337 13.47 22.12 0.80
N THR A 338 13.91 21.21 -0.07
CA THR A 338 13.51 21.22 -1.50
C THR A 338 12.31 20.32 -1.75
N LEU A 339 12.30 19.13 -1.15
CA LEU A 339 11.22 18.14 -1.32
C LEU A 339 10.75 17.66 0.05
N ILE A 340 9.44 17.67 0.26
CA ILE A 340 8.79 16.94 1.34
C ILE A 340 8.16 15.71 0.72
N LEU A 341 8.51 14.53 1.22
CA LEU A 341 7.97 13.26 0.75
C LEU A 341 7.46 12.46 1.95
N ALA A 342 6.19 12.06 1.92
CA ALA A 342 5.58 11.45 3.09
C ALA A 342 4.45 10.46 2.76
N ASP A 343 4.27 9.46 3.63
CA ASP A 343 2.99 8.76 3.81
C ASP A 343 2.29 9.35 5.05
N PRO A 344 1.19 10.11 4.89
CA PRO A 344 0.47 10.70 6.02
C PRO A 344 -0.12 9.64 6.96
N PRO A 345 0.13 9.71 8.28
CA PRO A 345 -0.40 8.74 9.25
C PRO A 345 -1.92 8.66 9.19
N ARG A 346 -2.45 7.45 9.20
CA ARG A 346 -3.88 7.24 9.44
C ARG A 346 -4.21 7.52 10.92
N PRO A 347 -5.39 8.08 11.25
CA PRO A 347 -5.87 8.10 12.62
C PRO A 347 -6.02 6.67 13.16
N ASP A 348 -5.17 6.28 14.11
CA ASP A 348 -5.20 4.95 14.73
C ASP A 348 -5.20 5.09 16.27
N PRO A 349 -6.40 5.21 16.88
CA PRO A 349 -6.52 5.27 18.34
C PRO A 349 -5.98 4.03 19.05
N TYR A 350 -6.01 2.85 18.40
CA TYR A 350 -5.44 1.62 18.94
C TYR A 350 -3.93 1.79 19.11
N PHE A 351 -3.25 2.20 18.05
CA PHE A 351 -1.81 2.39 18.07
C PHE A 351 -1.37 3.62 18.87
N TRP A 352 -2.17 4.69 18.94
CA TRP A 352 -1.90 5.82 19.83
C TRP A 352 -1.89 5.41 21.30
N ALA A 353 -2.78 4.52 21.71
CA ALA A 353 -2.81 4.00 23.08
C ALA A 353 -1.54 3.21 23.42
N LEU A 354 -1.08 2.35 22.50
CA LEU A 354 0.18 1.62 22.67
C LEU A 354 1.40 2.54 22.61
N SER A 355 1.38 3.53 21.71
CA SER A 355 2.45 4.53 21.60
C SER A 355 2.58 5.39 22.85
N TYR A 356 1.46 5.76 23.50
CA TYR A 356 1.47 6.42 24.81
C TYR A 356 2.17 5.54 25.85
N LEU A 357 1.76 4.27 25.95
CA LEU A 357 2.34 3.33 26.91
C LEU A 357 3.84 3.13 26.66
N TRP A 358 4.23 2.75 25.45
CA TRP A 358 5.61 2.41 25.12
C TRP A 358 6.54 3.62 25.17
N SER A 359 6.07 4.81 24.78
CA SER A 359 6.85 6.04 24.92
C SER A 359 7.12 6.36 26.39
N GLY A 360 6.11 6.23 27.25
CA GLY A 360 6.27 6.38 28.69
C GLY A 360 7.19 5.32 29.29
N TRP A 361 6.97 4.06 28.91
CA TRP A 361 7.72 2.91 29.39
C TRP A 361 9.22 3.06 29.07
N LEU A 362 9.57 3.36 27.82
CA LEU A 362 10.96 3.42 27.39
C LEU A 362 11.65 4.75 27.73
N PHE A 363 10.94 5.88 27.67
CA PHE A 363 11.56 7.22 27.72
C PHE A 363 11.06 8.13 28.84
N GLY A 364 10.04 7.72 29.59
CA GLY A 364 9.48 8.48 30.70
C GLY A 364 8.29 9.38 30.32
N PRO A 365 7.73 10.13 31.28
CA PRO A 365 6.41 10.72 31.14
C PRO A 365 6.38 11.91 30.17
N ARG A 366 7.51 12.63 30.01
CA ARG A 366 7.64 13.72 29.04
C ARG A 366 7.50 13.22 27.60
N ALA A 367 7.97 12.01 27.31
CA ALA A 367 7.85 11.38 26.00
C ALA A 367 6.43 10.88 25.70
N ALA A 368 5.68 10.50 26.73
CA ALA A 368 4.28 10.08 26.61
C ALA A 368 3.30 11.27 26.52
N ALA A 369 3.66 12.44 27.04
CA ALA A 369 2.79 13.60 27.14
C ALA A 369 2.08 14.02 25.83
N PRO A 370 2.73 14.00 24.64
CA PRO A 370 2.07 14.37 23.38
C PRO A 370 0.85 13.50 23.01
N PHE A 371 0.76 12.27 23.53
CA PHE A 371 -0.33 11.36 23.21
C PHE A 371 -1.58 11.58 24.07
N LYS A 372 -1.48 12.25 25.22
CA LYS A 372 -2.61 12.41 26.16
C LYS A 372 -3.87 13.00 25.50
N PRO A 373 -3.78 14.06 24.66
CA PRO A 373 -4.96 14.56 23.95
C PRO A 373 -5.56 13.54 22.97
N LEU A 374 -4.72 12.68 22.37
CA LEU A 374 -5.14 11.65 21.42
C LEU A 374 -5.89 10.50 22.11
N LEU A 375 -5.53 10.15 23.35
CA LEU A 375 -6.21 9.09 24.11
C LEU A 375 -7.68 9.39 24.42
N ARG A 376 -8.07 10.66 24.44
CA ARG A 376 -9.46 11.08 24.68
C ARG A 376 -10.36 10.82 23.46
N ARG A 377 -9.76 10.62 22.27
CA ARG A 377 -10.48 10.41 21.02
C ARG A 377 -10.88 8.94 20.87
N LYS A 378 -12.17 8.67 21.03
CA LYS A 378 -12.73 7.29 21.00
C LYS A 378 -12.99 6.76 19.58
N ARG A 379 -12.96 7.62 18.55
CA ARG A 379 -13.16 7.28 17.14
C ARG A 379 -12.24 8.14 16.27
N SER A 380 -12.00 7.70 15.05
CA SER A 380 -11.34 8.50 14.02
C SER A 380 -12.22 9.71 13.71
N ASP A 381 -11.77 10.89 14.15
CA ASP A 381 -12.40 12.18 13.90
C ASP A 381 -11.68 12.80 12.69
N TRP A 382 -12.32 12.71 11.54
CA TRP A 382 -11.72 13.08 10.26
C TRP A 382 -11.69 14.60 10.02
N ASP A 383 -12.61 15.35 10.62
CA ASP A 383 -12.56 16.81 10.62
C ASP A 383 -11.38 17.32 11.44
N TRP A 384 -11.19 16.76 12.63
CA TRP A 384 -9.99 17.03 13.39
C TRP A 384 -8.73 16.65 12.60
N TYR A 385 -8.73 15.50 11.93
CA TYR A 385 -7.59 15.07 11.12
C TYR A 385 -7.31 16.07 9.99
N CYS A 386 -8.34 16.51 9.25
CA CYS A 386 -8.22 17.52 8.20
C CYS A 386 -7.59 18.82 8.74
N ARG A 387 -8.12 19.37 9.84
CA ARG A 387 -7.58 20.58 10.48
C ARG A 387 -6.17 20.39 11.03
N ALA A 388 -5.86 19.23 11.61
CA ALA A 388 -4.52 18.91 12.10
C ALA A 388 -3.50 18.80 10.96
N MET A 389 -3.89 18.20 9.84
CA MET A 389 -3.07 18.13 8.63
C MET A 389 -2.91 19.49 7.96
N GLU A 390 -3.94 20.34 7.95
CA GLU A 390 -3.86 21.71 7.45
C GLU A 390 -2.81 22.52 8.23
N ALA A 391 -2.87 22.48 9.57
CA ALA A 391 -1.89 23.14 10.43
C ALA A 391 -0.47 22.59 10.21
N THR A 392 -0.35 21.28 10.00
CA THR A 392 0.91 20.59 9.70
C THR A 392 1.48 21.06 8.38
N PHE A 393 0.69 21.03 7.31
CA PHE A 393 1.09 21.47 5.98
C PHE A 393 1.42 22.96 5.94
N ARG A 394 0.71 23.82 6.67
CA ARG A 394 1.05 25.24 6.80
C ARG A 394 2.43 25.45 7.42
N ALA A 395 2.78 24.69 8.46
CA ALA A 395 4.11 24.75 9.06
C ALA A 395 5.20 24.24 8.10
N LEU A 396 4.93 23.16 7.37
CA LEU A 396 5.83 22.57 6.38
C LEU A 396 6.05 23.46 5.16
N ARG A 397 5.01 24.16 4.70
CA ARG A 397 5.09 25.10 3.58
C ARG A 397 6.11 26.21 3.81
N ARG A 398 6.32 26.63 5.07
CA ARG A 398 7.36 27.62 5.41
C ARG A 398 8.77 27.09 5.16
N LEU A 399 9.00 25.81 5.42
CA LEU A 399 10.31 25.16 5.28
C LEU A 399 10.70 24.90 3.82
N LEU A 400 9.71 24.70 2.95
CA LEU A 400 9.95 24.49 1.52
C LEU A 400 10.55 25.72 0.83
N LYS A 401 11.51 25.51 -0.07
CA LYS A 401 11.97 26.49 -1.06
C LYS A 401 10.80 26.94 -1.95
N ASN A 402 10.90 28.11 -2.56
CA ASN A 402 9.96 28.51 -3.62
C ASN A 402 10.10 27.53 -4.80
N GLY A 403 8.98 27.03 -5.32
CA GLY A 403 8.97 25.93 -6.31
C GLY A 403 9.24 24.54 -5.72
N GLY A 404 9.56 24.43 -4.43
CA GLY A 404 9.66 23.16 -3.71
C GLY A 404 8.31 22.42 -3.68
N ARG A 405 8.37 21.10 -3.50
CA ARG A 405 7.20 20.23 -3.61
C ARG A 405 6.88 19.48 -2.31
N LEU A 406 5.59 19.27 -2.11
CA LEU A 406 5.04 18.30 -1.17
C LEU A 406 4.50 17.12 -1.97
N VAL A 407 5.04 15.94 -1.75
CA VAL A 407 4.59 14.69 -2.37
C VAL A 407 4.04 13.77 -1.29
N LEU A 408 2.80 13.34 -1.47
CA LEU A 408 2.14 12.38 -0.61
C LEU A 408 1.96 11.07 -1.38
N ALA A 409 2.49 9.97 -0.86
CA ALA A 409 2.34 8.64 -1.44
C ALA A 409 1.79 7.68 -0.39
N PHE A 410 0.60 7.14 -0.65
CA PHE A 410 -0.13 6.36 0.33
C PHE A 410 -1.13 5.40 -0.32
N ALA A 411 -1.50 4.34 0.40
CA ALA A 411 -2.51 3.36 -0.03
C ALA A 411 -3.73 3.37 0.91
N GLU A 412 -4.92 3.11 0.39
CA GLU A 412 -6.17 2.94 1.15
C GLU A 412 -6.69 1.51 1.01
N GLU A 413 -7.19 0.91 2.09
CA GLU A 413 -7.82 -0.41 2.00
C GLU A 413 -9.13 -0.29 1.20
N ALA A 414 -9.41 -1.26 0.32
CA ALA A 414 -10.53 -1.22 -0.62
C ALA A 414 -11.90 -0.99 0.04
N ASP A 415 -12.10 -1.50 1.26
CA ASP A 415 -13.36 -1.40 2.02
C ASP A 415 -13.33 -0.37 3.16
N ALA A 416 -12.29 0.46 3.27
CA ALA A 416 -12.23 1.46 4.32
C ALA A 416 -13.27 2.56 4.06
N PRO A 417 -14.06 2.99 5.08
CA PRO A 417 -14.93 4.16 4.93
C PRO A 417 -14.05 5.40 4.72
N ARG A 418 -14.01 5.91 3.49
CA ARG A 418 -13.02 6.91 3.02
C ARG A 418 -13.37 8.33 3.42
N PRO A 419 -12.43 9.02 4.10
CA PRO A 419 -12.18 10.43 3.78
C PRO A 419 -10.70 10.86 3.81
N ARG A 420 -9.69 9.96 3.74
CA ARG A 420 -8.27 10.38 3.83
C ARG A 420 -7.82 11.18 2.61
N LEU A 421 -8.09 10.72 1.39
CA LEU A 421 -7.77 11.46 0.17
C LEU A 421 -8.32 12.90 0.20
N GLU A 422 -9.62 13.05 0.43
CA GLU A 422 -10.32 14.33 0.48
C GLU A 422 -9.85 15.22 1.63
N ALA A 423 -9.64 14.66 2.84
CA ALA A 423 -9.09 15.42 3.97
C ALA A 423 -7.68 15.93 3.68
N LEU A 424 -6.83 15.14 3.01
CA LEU A 424 -5.48 15.57 2.63
C LEU A 424 -5.50 16.65 1.54
N LEU A 425 -6.39 16.53 0.55
CA LEU A 425 -6.56 17.55 -0.49
C LEU A 425 -7.11 18.86 0.08
N LEU A 426 -8.13 18.80 0.93
CA LEU A 426 -8.66 19.96 1.68
C LEU A 426 -7.56 20.61 2.53
N ALA A 427 -6.86 19.82 3.35
CA ALA A 427 -5.79 20.29 4.21
C ALA A 427 -4.65 20.97 3.43
N ALA A 428 -4.20 20.36 2.32
CA ALA A 428 -3.15 20.94 1.49
C ALA A 428 -3.62 22.22 0.80
N SER A 429 -4.83 22.23 0.23
CA SER A 429 -5.44 23.41 -0.38
C SER A 429 -5.61 24.56 0.61
N GLY A 430 -6.08 24.30 1.84
CA GLY A 430 -6.21 25.28 2.92
C GLY A 430 -4.87 25.75 3.51
N ALA A 431 -3.82 24.92 3.43
CA ALA A 431 -2.45 25.30 3.74
C ALA A 431 -1.78 26.16 2.65
N GLY A 432 -2.46 26.40 1.52
CA GLY A 432 -1.95 27.23 0.42
C GLY A 432 -1.02 26.50 -0.54
N PHE A 433 -1.14 25.17 -0.63
CA PHE A 433 -0.52 24.39 -1.68
C PHE A 433 -1.43 24.32 -2.91
N ASP A 434 -0.80 24.22 -4.09
CA ASP A 434 -1.49 24.02 -5.36
C ASP A 434 -1.24 22.60 -5.85
N LEU A 435 -2.30 21.87 -6.16
CA LEU A 435 -2.21 20.49 -6.65
C LEU A 435 -1.67 20.49 -8.08
N GLU A 436 -0.46 19.94 -8.25
CA GLU A 436 0.19 19.80 -9.56
C GLU A 436 -0.28 18.53 -10.28
N GLY A 437 -0.49 17.43 -9.54
CA GLY A 437 -0.88 16.14 -10.10
C GLY A 437 -1.44 15.19 -9.05
N LEU A 438 -2.38 14.36 -9.49
CA LEU A 438 -2.94 13.24 -8.75
C LEU A 438 -2.89 12.02 -9.67
N ALA A 439 -2.11 11.02 -9.28
CA ALA A 439 -2.13 9.71 -9.91
C ALA A 439 -2.77 8.70 -8.95
N TYR A 440 -3.60 7.82 -9.51
CA TYR A 440 -4.38 6.85 -8.77
C TYR A 440 -4.29 5.48 -9.46
N ARG A 441 -4.06 4.42 -8.68
CA ARG A 441 -4.00 3.04 -9.16
C ARG A 441 -4.73 2.11 -8.19
N PRO A 442 -5.75 1.36 -8.64
CA PRO A 442 -6.31 0.26 -7.85
C PRO A 442 -5.44 -1.00 -8.02
N ASP A 443 -4.92 -1.54 -6.93
CA ASP A 443 -4.09 -2.76 -6.92
C ASP A 443 -4.15 -3.46 -5.54
N GLY A 444 -5.23 -4.22 -5.30
CA GLY A 444 -5.57 -4.80 -3.99
C GLY A 444 -6.00 -3.76 -2.93
N GLU A 445 -5.29 -2.64 -2.89
CA GLU A 445 -5.56 -1.39 -2.21
C GLU A 445 -5.59 -0.25 -3.21
N ASP A 446 -6.18 0.87 -2.82
CA ASP A 446 -6.24 2.08 -3.63
C ASP A 446 -5.03 2.98 -3.38
N GLU A 447 -4.11 3.02 -4.32
CA GLU A 447 -2.86 3.76 -4.20
C GLU A 447 -2.93 5.15 -4.82
N TYR A 448 -2.45 6.15 -4.08
CA TYR A 448 -2.42 7.54 -4.50
C TYR A 448 -0.99 8.08 -4.51
N ARG A 449 -0.73 8.94 -5.49
CA ARG A 449 0.46 9.81 -5.56
C ARG A 449 -0.02 11.23 -5.80
N LEU A 450 0.12 12.09 -4.79
CA LEU A 450 -0.27 13.49 -4.86
C LEU A 450 1.00 14.34 -4.91
N SER A 451 1.10 15.23 -5.89
CA SER A 451 2.18 16.22 -5.97
C SER A 451 1.58 17.61 -5.84
N PHE A 452 2.11 18.38 -4.90
CA PHE A 452 1.73 19.77 -4.66
C PHE A 452 2.93 20.69 -4.80
N ALA A 453 2.73 21.86 -5.38
CA ALA A 453 3.73 22.92 -5.46
C ALA A 453 3.52 23.99 -4.40
N LYS A 454 4.63 24.54 -3.92
CA LYS A 454 4.66 25.85 -3.27
C LYS A 454 4.78 26.94 -4.36
N ALA A 455 3.65 27.56 -4.71
CA ALA A 455 3.65 28.70 -5.61
C ALA A 455 4.39 29.92 -5.02
N ALA A 456 5.07 30.66 -5.90
CA ALA A 456 5.87 31.85 -5.57
C ALA A 456 5.01 33.07 -5.21
N LYS A 457 3.83 33.21 -5.83
CA LYS A 457 2.74 34.08 -5.38
C LYS A 457 1.69 33.21 -4.70
N SER A 458 1.35 33.55 -3.48
CA SER A 458 0.40 32.76 -2.71
C SER A 458 -1.01 33.07 -3.17
N ALA A 459 -1.69 32.14 -3.84
CA ALA A 459 -3.13 32.24 -4.10
C ALA A 459 -3.99 32.17 -2.80
N VAL A 460 -3.35 32.24 -1.63
CA VAL A 460 -3.96 32.51 -0.33
C VAL A 460 -4.52 33.94 -0.26
N GLU A 461 -3.98 34.88 -1.04
CA GLU A 461 -4.44 36.28 -1.06
C GLU A 461 -5.70 36.52 -1.91
N GLU A 462 -6.12 35.55 -2.73
CA GLU A 462 -7.25 35.70 -3.67
C GLU A 462 -8.55 35.01 -3.20
N VAL A 463 -8.55 34.38 -2.02
CA VAL A 463 -9.77 33.73 -1.48
C VAL A 463 -10.69 34.81 -0.91
N PRO A 464 -11.99 34.82 -1.26
CA PRO A 464 -12.96 35.72 -0.63
C PRO A 464 -12.93 35.58 0.89
N ALA A 465 -12.90 36.70 1.62
CA ALA A 465 -12.81 36.69 3.08
C ALA A 465 -13.97 35.94 3.77
N ALA A 466 -15.12 35.81 3.10
CA ALA A 466 -16.25 34.98 3.51
C ALA A 466 -16.91 34.39 2.25
N PRO A 467 -16.66 33.12 1.92
CA PRO A 467 -17.32 32.47 0.79
C PRO A 467 -18.81 32.22 1.11
N ASP A 468 -19.69 32.54 0.16
CA ASP A 468 -21.11 32.16 0.23
C ASP A 468 -21.26 30.63 0.07
N ALA A 469 -21.70 29.95 1.14
CA ALA A 469 -21.82 28.50 1.19
C ALA A 469 -22.78 27.94 0.13
N GLU A 470 -23.85 28.65 -0.22
CA GLU A 470 -24.82 28.18 -1.22
C GLU A 470 -24.29 28.33 -2.65
N ALA A 471 -23.63 29.46 -2.95
CA ALA A 471 -22.93 29.64 -4.22
C ALA A 471 -21.79 28.61 -4.38
N LEU A 472 -21.00 28.39 -3.33
CA LEU A 472 -19.94 27.39 -3.30
C LEU A 472 -20.50 25.98 -3.54
N ALA A 473 -21.60 25.62 -2.87
CA ALA A 473 -22.26 24.33 -3.03
C ALA A 473 -22.67 24.08 -4.49
N ARG A 474 -23.31 25.06 -5.14
CA ARG A 474 -23.68 24.97 -6.56
C ARG A 474 -22.47 24.79 -7.48
N GLN A 475 -21.38 25.53 -7.24
CA GLN A 475 -20.15 25.40 -8.02
C GLN A 475 -19.49 24.03 -7.84
N MET A 476 -19.41 23.53 -6.60
CA MET A 476 -18.85 22.21 -6.31
C MET A 476 -19.64 21.10 -6.99
N ARG A 477 -20.98 21.16 -6.96
CA ARG A 477 -21.83 20.17 -7.65
C ARG A 477 -21.60 20.17 -9.15
N ALA A 478 -21.60 21.34 -9.78
CA ALA A 478 -21.36 21.47 -11.21
C ALA A 478 -19.97 20.95 -11.63
N GLN A 479 -18.93 21.27 -10.86
CA GLN A 479 -17.56 20.80 -11.13
C GLN A 479 -17.40 19.30 -10.87
N ALA A 480 -18.10 18.74 -9.89
CA ALA A 480 -18.09 17.31 -9.60
C ALA A 480 -18.70 16.51 -10.76
N GLU A 481 -19.89 16.88 -11.23
CA GLU A 481 -20.52 16.20 -12.37
C GLU A 481 -19.64 16.32 -13.63
N ALA A 482 -19.12 17.52 -13.92
CA ALA A 482 -18.24 17.75 -15.07
C ALA A 482 -16.98 16.86 -15.02
N ALA A 483 -16.34 16.77 -13.85
CA ALA A 483 -15.15 15.95 -13.64
C ALA A 483 -15.44 14.44 -13.80
N ALA A 484 -16.56 13.96 -13.27
CA ALA A 484 -16.99 12.58 -13.43
C ALA A 484 -17.23 12.21 -14.90
N GLN A 485 -17.92 13.09 -15.65
CA GLN A 485 -18.12 12.86 -17.08
C GLN A 485 -16.80 12.93 -17.87
N GLU A 486 -15.90 13.84 -17.53
CA GLU A 486 -14.62 14.02 -18.23
C GLU A 486 -13.72 12.79 -18.08
N VAL A 487 -13.53 12.26 -16.87
CA VAL A 487 -12.69 11.06 -16.67
C VAL A 487 -13.25 9.84 -17.41
N LEU A 488 -14.59 9.68 -17.47
CA LEU A 488 -15.23 8.63 -18.25
C LEU A 488 -15.01 8.82 -19.76
N ARG A 489 -15.09 10.06 -20.27
CA ARG A 489 -14.79 10.37 -21.68
C ARG A 489 -13.33 10.12 -22.00
N GLU A 490 -12.41 10.52 -21.13
CA GLU A 490 -10.97 10.39 -21.35
C GLU A 490 -10.48 8.96 -21.26
N ARG A 491 -11.01 8.14 -20.33
CA ARG A 491 -10.69 6.72 -20.24
C ARG A 491 -11.40 5.88 -21.31
N GLY A 492 -12.61 6.28 -21.72
CA GLY A 492 -13.35 5.57 -22.77
C GLY A 492 -13.97 4.25 -22.32
N GLU A 493 -14.08 4.00 -21.01
CA GLU A 493 -14.62 2.77 -20.43
C GLU A 493 -15.32 3.05 -19.09
N PRO A 494 -16.29 2.21 -18.67
CA PRO A 494 -16.99 2.37 -17.38
C PRO A 494 -16.05 2.23 -16.19
N LEU A 495 -16.26 3.05 -15.16
CA LEU A 495 -15.36 3.14 -14.00
C LEU A 495 -16.09 2.95 -12.68
N ALA A 496 -15.40 2.37 -11.71
CA ALA A 496 -15.88 2.27 -10.34
C ALA A 496 -15.81 3.64 -9.62
N TRP A 497 -16.54 3.77 -8.51
CA TRP A 497 -16.59 4.98 -7.69
C TRP A 497 -15.21 5.58 -7.34
N PRO A 498 -14.19 4.81 -6.91
CA PRO A 498 -12.86 5.36 -6.60
C PRO A 498 -12.22 6.23 -7.68
N TRP A 499 -12.41 5.89 -8.96
CA TRP A 499 -11.91 6.70 -10.10
C TRP A 499 -12.64 8.03 -10.20
N LEU A 500 -13.96 8.02 -10.07
CA LEU A 500 -14.78 9.24 -10.09
C LEU A 500 -14.45 10.11 -8.89
N HIS A 501 -14.34 9.53 -7.69
CA HIS A 501 -13.96 10.23 -6.46
C HIS A 501 -12.62 10.95 -6.62
N ALA A 502 -11.59 10.25 -7.10
CA ALA A 502 -10.27 10.83 -7.38
C ALA A 502 -10.34 11.97 -8.41
N ALA A 503 -11.11 11.80 -9.49
CA ALA A 503 -11.29 12.81 -10.53
C ALA A 503 -11.99 14.07 -10.04
N ILE A 504 -13.06 13.89 -9.27
CA ILE A 504 -13.86 14.97 -8.69
C ILE A 504 -13.00 15.79 -7.73
N TYR A 505 -12.35 15.16 -6.76
CA TYR A 505 -11.54 15.90 -5.78
C TYR A 505 -10.28 16.51 -6.42
N HIS A 506 -9.71 15.90 -7.45
CA HIS A 506 -8.68 16.53 -8.28
C HIS A 506 -9.19 17.84 -8.91
N ARG A 507 -10.39 17.84 -9.53
CA ARG A 507 -11.01 19.04 -10.11
C ARG A 507 -11.30 20.08 -9.04
N LEU A 508 -11.95 19.71 -7.93
CA LEU A 508 -12.33 20.63 -6.86
C LEU A 508 -11.10 21.31 -6.23
N SER A 509 -10.00 20.57 -6.07
CA SER A 509 -8.73 21.13 -5.56
C SER A 509 -8.13 22.14 -6.56
N ARG A 510 -8.04 21.77 -7.85
CA ARG A 510 -7.46 22.62 -8.89
C ARG A 510 -8.29 23.87 -9.20
N SER A 511 -9.60 23.81 -9.02
CA SER A 511 -10.50 24.96 -9.17
C SER A 511 -10.53 25.87 -7.93
N GLY A 512 -9.76 25.55 -6.87
CA GLY A 512 -9.71 26.34 -5.64
C GLY A 512 -10.94 26.19 -4.73
N LEU A 513 -11.92 25.36 -5.09
CA LEU A 513 -13.17 25.19 -4.34
C LEU A 513 -12.93 24.53 -2.98
N LEU A 514 -12.00 23.57 -2.89
CA LEU A 514 -11.61 22.99 -1.60
C LEU A 514 -10.96 24.03 -0.68
N ARG A 515 -10.20 24.98 -1.23
CA ARG A 515 -9.62 26.08 -0.44
C ARG A 515 -10.71 27.01 0.09
N GLN A 516 -11.72 27.33 -0.73
CA GLN A 516 -12.87 28.12 -0.30
C GLN A 516 -13.67 27.40 0.80
N ALA A 517 -13.91 26.09 0.66
CA ALA A 517 -14.58 25.30 1.69
C ALA A 517 -13.83 25.33 3.04
N MET A 518 -12.50 25.29 3.02
CA MET A 518 -11.67 25.39 4.23
C MET A 518 -11.73 26.77 4.90
N ALA A 519 -12.06 27.81 4.14
CA ALA A 519 -12.13 29.21 4.57
C ALA A 519 -13.52 29.63 5.08
N VAL A 520 -14.54 28.78 4.99
CA VAL A 520 -15.84 29.04 5.61
C VAL A 520 -15.66 29.08 7.14
N ASP A 521 -15.97 30.22 7.73
CA ASP A 521 -15.87 30.49 9.16
C ASP A 521 -17.27 30.53 9.79
N GLU A 522 -17.87 29.35 9.90
CA GLU A 522 -19.17 29.12 10.53
C GLU A 522 -19.04 28.10 11.66
N GLU A 523 -19.66 28.37 12.80
CA GLU A 523 -19.58 27.48 13.96
C GLU A 523 -20.22 26.12 13.65
N GLY A 524 -19.49 25.03 13.90
CA GLY A 524 -19.96 23.68 13.59
C GLY A 524 -19.86 23.27 12.12
N PHE A 525 -19.35 24.14 11.25
CA PHE A 525 -19.14 23.81 9.84
C PHE A 525 -17.98 22.81 9.66
N SER A 526 -18.29 21.71 8.98
CA SER A 526 -17.33 20.68 8.57
C SER A 526 -17.03 20.83 7.07
N PRO A 527 -15.85 21.33 6.67
CA PRO A 527 -15.46 21.40 5.26
C PRO A 527 -15.45 20.03 4.58
N LEU A 528 -15.13 18.99 5.35
CA LEU A 528 -15.08 17.62 4.87
C LEU A 528 -16.47 17.09 4.54
N ASP A 529 -17.39 17.14 5.51
CA ASP A 529 -18.78 16.67 5.34
C ASP A 529 -19.50 17.53 4.29
N PHE A 530 -19.24 18.84 4.27
CA PHE A 530 -19.79 19.75 3.27
C PHE A 530 -19.37 19.31 1.87
N ALA A 531 -18.07 19.12 1.62
CA ALA A 531 -17.56 18.68 0.32
C ALA A 531 -18.13 17.32 -0.08
N ALA A 532 -18.10 16.34 0.84
CA ALA A 532 -18.61 14.99 0.61
C ALA A 532 -20.11 15.01 0.28
N GLN A 533 -20.89 15.84 0.97
CA GLN A 533 -22.32 16.02 0.67
C GLN A 533 -22.54 16.58 -0.73
N GLN A 534 -21.79 17.61 -1.13
CA GLN A 534 -21.95 18.18 -2.48
C GLN A 534 -21.58 17.17 -3.57
N VAL A 535 -20.51 16.40 -3.37
CA VAL A 535 -20.11 15.36 -4.33
C VAL A 535 -21.18 14.27 -4.45
N ARG A 536 -21.72 13.81 -3.32
CA ARG A 536 -22.82 12.82 -3.30
C ARG A 536 -24.05 13.34 -4.03
N THR A 537 -24.52 14.55 -3.68
CA THR A 537 -25.69 15.17 -4.33
C THR A 537 -25.46 15.35 -5.83
N ALA A 538 -24.26 15.78 -6.25
CA ALA A 538 -23.94 15.94 -7.67
C ALA A 538 -24.08 14.65 -8.46
N LEU A 539 -23.72 13.49 -7.89
CA LEU A 539 -23.85 12.20 -8.56
C LEU A 539 -25.26 11.61 -8.48
N GLU A 540 -26.00 11.88 -7.41
CA GLU A 540 -27.40 11.48 -7.26
C GLU A 540 -28.31 12.22 -8.25
N GLU A 541 -28.01 13.50 -8.50
CA GLU A 541 -28.78 14.37 -9.40
C GLU A 541 -28.22 14.43 -10.83
N ALA A 542 -27.10 13.74 -11.13
CA ALA A 542 -26.44 13.80 -12.43
C ALA A 542 -27.33 13.27 -13.57
N GLU A 543 -27.73 14.14 -14.50
CA GLU A 543 -28.51 13.75 -15.67
C GLU A 543 -27.66 13.08 -16.77
N GLY A 544 -26.36 13.38 -16.80
CA GLY A 544 -25.43 12.90 -17.83
C GLY A 544 -24.81 11.53 -17.54
N LEU A 545 -25.09 10.92 -16.39
CA LEU A 545 -24.47 9.68 -15.93
C LEU A 545 -25.47 8.54 -15.81
N VAL A 546 -25.00 7.31 -16.02
CA VAL A 546 -25.78 6.07 -15.84
C VAL A 546 -24.97 5.04 -15.06
N ARG A 547 -25.66 4.19 -14.27
CA ARG A 547 -25.04 3.08 -13.55
C ARG A 547 -25.14 1.77 -14.33
N LEU A 548 -24.03 1.05 -14.41
CA LEU A 548 -23.89 -0.29 -15.01
C LEU A 548 -23.44 -1.25 -13.91
N GLY A 549 -24.36 -1.61 -13.01
CA GLY A 549 -24.03 -2.32 -11.76
C GLY A 549 -23.27 -1.41 -10.80
N GLU A 550 -22.05 -1.80 -10.43
CA GLU A 550 -21.16 -1.02 -9.55
C GLU A 550 -20.34 0.04 -10.31
N LEU A 551 -20.40 0.03 -11.65
CA LEU A 551 -19.66 0.96 -12.51
C LEU A 551 -20.55 2.12 -12.98
N TRP A 552 -19.90 3.24 -13.31
CA TRP A 552 -20.52 4.44 -13.86
C TRP A 552 -20.13 4.61 -15.32
N TRP A 553 -21.06 5.14 -16.12
CA TRP A 553 -20.86 5.46 -17.52
C TRP A 553 -21.63 6.71 -17.95
N LEU A 554 -21.37 7.18 -19.17
CA LEU A 554 -22.03 8.33 -19.78
C LEU A 554 -23.36 7.93 -20.41
N LYS A 555 -24.41 8.71 -20.17
CA LYS A 555 -25.71 8.55 -20.85
C LYS A 555 -25.57 8.76 -22.35
N GLU A 556 -24.83 9.80 -22.73
CA GLU A 556 -24.49 10.12 -24.12
C GLU A 556 -22.96 10.08 -24.30
N PRO A 557 -22.39 8.94 -24.72
CA PRO A 557 -20.94 8.79 -24.78
C PRO A 557 -20.27 9.68 -25.83
N GLY A 558 -21.01 10.19 -26.82
CA GLY A 558 -20.55 11.22 -27.76
C GLY A 558 -19.16 10.92 -28.37
N ARG A 559 -18.18 11.76 -28.05
CA ARG A 559 -16.77 11.69 -28.47
C ARG A 559 -15.85 11.05 -27.42
N ALA A 560 -16.34 10.09 -26.64
CA ALA A 560 -15.49 9.35 -25.71
C ALA A 560 -14.27 8.75 -26.44
N ALA A 561 -13.12 8.75 -25.76
CA ALA A 561 -11.91 8.15 -26.29
C ALA A 561 -12.09 6.64 -26.51
N ARG A 562 -11.18 6.06 -27.31
CA ARG A 562 -11.07 4.60 -27.37
C ARG A 562 -10.76 4.05 -25.98
N PRO A 563 -11.36 2.91 -25.55
CA PRO A 563 -11.13 2.32 -24.24
C PRO A 563 -9.65 2.29 -23.85
N LEU A 564 -9.35 2.63 -22.61
CA LEU A 564 -7.98 2.68 -22.10
C LEU A 564 -7.30 1.33 -22.29
N ALA A 565 -8.01 0.22 -22.05
CA ALA A 565 -7.49 -1.12 -22.24
C ALA A 565 -6.92 -1.39 -23.65
N ASP A 566 -7.51 -0.80 -24.69
CA ASP A 566 -7.03 -0.93 -26.08
C ASP A 566 -5.80 -0.06 -26.34
N ARG A 567 -5.74 1.14 -25.76
CA ARG A 567 -4.56 2.03 -25.84
C ARG A 567 -3.36 1.46 -25.07
N VAL A 568 -3.59 0.86 -23.91
CA VAL A 568 -2.55 0.25 -23.07
C VAL A 568 -1.94 -0.96 -23.77
N GLU A 569 -2.76 -1.78 -24.43
CA GLU A 569 -2.28 -2.90 -25.24
C GLU A 569 -1.29 -2.43 -26.32
N GLU A 570 -1.63 -1.40 -27.09
CA GLU A 570 -0.74 -0.84 -28.11
C GLU A 570 0.58 -0.34 -27.49
N ALA A 571 0.49 0.40 -26.38
CA ALA A 571 1.66 0.91 -25.69
C ALA A 571 2.57 -0.21 -25.17
N VAL A 572 2.01 -1.29 -24.61
CA VAL A 572 2.80 -2.46 -24.17
C VAL A 572 3.51 -3.12 -25.34
N CYS A 573 2.83 -3.29 -26.48
CA CYS A 573 3.45 -3.85 -27.68
C CYS A 573 4.63 -3.01 -28.19
N GLU A 574 4.53 -1.69 -28.09
CA GLU A 574 5.62 -0.78 -28.48
C GLU A 574 6.82 -0.87 -27.53
N VAL A 575 6.58 -0.85 -26.22
CA VAL A 575 7.66 -0.88 -25.22
C VAL A 575 8.39 -2.23 -25.22
N LEU A 576 7.69 -3.34 -25.49
CA LEU A 576 8.28 -4.68 -25.57
C LEU A 576 9.31 -4.86 -26.70
N ARG A 577 9.40 -3.92 -27.65
CA ARG A 577 10.42 -3.95 -28.71
C ARG A 577 11.84 -3.71 -28.19
N GLU A 578 11.96 -3.00 -27.07
CA GLU A 578 13.24 -2.64 -26.44
C GLU A 578 13.73 -3.69 -25.43
N ALA A 579 13.08 -4.85 -25.35
CA ALA A 579 13.38 -5.92 -24.40
C ALA A 579 13.50 -5.47 -22.92
N PRO A 580 12.50 -4.74 -22.37
CA PRO A 580 12.56 -4.16 -21.03
C PRO A 580 12.56 -5.21 -19.92
N SER A 581 13.04 -4.83 -18.72
CA SER A 581 12.65 -5.53 -17.50
C SER A 581 11.18 -5.29 -17.17
N ARG A 582 10.56 -6.11 -16.32
CA ARG A 582 9.17 -5.87 -15.86
C ARG A 582 8.99 -4.47 -15.26
N GLU A 583 9.91 -4.03 -14.41
CA GLU A 583 9.85 -2.70 -13.76
C GLU A 583 10.11 -1.57 -14.75
N ALA A 584 10.95 -1.80 -15.76
CA ALA A 584 11.16 -0.82 -16.82
C ALA A 584 9.92 -0.68 -17.72
N LEU A 585 9.24 -1.79 -18.02
CA LEU A 585 7.98 -1.80 -18.75
C LEU A 585 6.91 -1.01 -18.00
N GLU A 586 6.67 -1.31 -16.72
CA GLU A 586 5.67 -0.61 -15.91
C GLU A 586 5.93 0.89 -15.84
N ARG A 587 7.16 1.30 -15.54
CA ARG A 587 7.53 2.74 -15.51
C ARG A 587 7.29 3.42 -16.86
N ALA A 588 7.64 2.76 -17.96
CA ALA A 588 7.42 3.29 -19.31
C ALA A 588 5.92 3.41 -19.64
N ILE A 589 5.10 2.44 -19.24
CA ILE A 589 3.65 2.48 -19.45
C ILE A 589 3.02 3.58 -18.59
N TYR A 590 3.32 3.65 -17.30
CA TYR A 590 2.76 4.70 -16.44
C TYR A 590 3.12 6.11 -16.93
N ALA A 591 4.35 6.32 -17.41
CA ALA A 591 4.76 7.60 -18.00
C ALA A 591 3.93 8.01 -19.26
N ARG A 592 3.37 7.04 -20.00
CA ARG A 592 2.50 7.30 -21.17
C ARG A 592 1.04 7.55 -20.79
N PHE A 593 0.63 7.17 -19.59
CA PHE A 593 -0.74 7.27 -19.10
C PHE A 593 -0.78 8.02 -17.76
N PRO A 594 -0.59 9.35 -17.76
CA PRO A 594 -0.45 10.13 -16.54
C PRO A 594 -1.77 10.27 -15.77
N GLY A 595 -1.64 10.54 -14.47
CA GLY A 595 -2.74 10.92 -13.58
C GLY A 595 -3.83 9.86 -13.49
N LEU A 596 -5.05 10.23 -13.90
CA LEU A 596 -6.24 9.38 -13.85
C LEU A 596 -6.35 8.42 -15.04
N LEU A 597 -5.41 8.49 -15.99
CA LEU A 597 -5.28 7.49 -17.06
C LEU A 597 -4.40 6.31 -16.65
N THR A 598 -3.81 6.33 -15.44
CA THR A 598 -2.96 5.24 -14.93
C THR A 598 -3.66 3.89 -15.09
N PRO A 599 -3.07 2.93 -15.83
CA PRO A 599 -3.68 1.61 -16.00
C PRO A 599 -3.53 0.74 -14.74
N GLU A 600 -4.43 -0.21 -14.58
CA GLU A 600 -4.36 -1.24 -13.55
C GLU A 600 -3.18 -2.18 -13.82
N GLU A 601 -2.51 -2.65 -12.76
CA GLU A 601 -1.37 -3.57 -12.90
C GLU A 601 -1.78 -4.88 -13.60
N GLY A 602 -2.98 -5.38 -13.28
CA GLY A 602 -3.55 -6.56 -13.91
C GLY A 602 -3.72 -6.42 -15.43
N LEU A 603 -4.02 -5.22 -15.93
CA LEU A 603 -4.12 -4.95 -17.37
C LEU A 603 -2.74 -4.99 -18.04
N ILE A 604 -1.71 -4.39 -17.42
CA ILE A 604 -0.32 -4.48 -17.91
C ILE A 604 0.13 -5.95 -17.88
N GLY A 605 -0.18 -6.68 -16.81
CA GLY A 605 0.06 -8.12 -16.68
C GLY A 605 -0.59 -8.95 -17.78
N ALA A 606 -1.87 -8.72 -18.06
CA ALA A 606 -2.61 -9.41 -19.12
C ALA A 606 -2.02 -9.10 -20.51
N CYS A 607 -1.65 -7.84 -20.78
CA CYS A 607 -0.99 -7.46 -22.03
C CYS A 607 0.39 -8.13 -22.15
N LEU A 608 1.17 -8.16 -21.06
CA LEU A 608 2.47 -8.82 -21.04
C LEU A 608 2.36 -10.33 -21.26
N GLY A 609 1.40 -11.02 -20.62
CA GLY A 609 1.19 -12.46 -20.85
C GLY A 609 0.77 -12.77 -22.29
N SER A 610 0.03 -11.85 -22.91
CA SER A 610 -0.41 -11.98 -24.30
C SER A 610 0.73 -11.74 -25.29
N TYR A 611 1.48 -10.64 -25.16
CA TYR A 611 2.46 -10.20 -26.18
C TYR A 611 3.92 -10.49 -25.84
N GLY A 612 4.22 -10.66 -24.55
CA GLY A 612 5.56 -10.84 -24.05
C GLY A 612 6.00 -12.30 -24.07
N ARG A 613 7.30 -12.48 -24.24
CA ARG A 613 8.04 -13.71 -23.93
C ARG A 613 9.23 -13.34 -23.05
N GLU A 614 9.35 -14.03 -21.94
CA GLU A 614 10.54 -13.92 -21.08
C GLU A 614 11.71 -14.62 -21.79
N VAL A 615 12.81 -13.88 -21.98
CA VAL A 615 14.04 -14.39 -22.61
C VAL A 615 15.13 -14.69 -21.61
N GLU A 616 15.20 -13.87 -20.56
CA GLU A 616 16.05 -14.04 -19.40
C GLU A 616 15.19 -13.72 -18.17
N PRO A 617 15.55 -14.24 -16.98
CA PRO A 617 14.80 -13.93 -15.76
C PRO A 617 14.56 -12.42 -15.60
N GLY A 618 13.29 -12.01 -15.63
CA GLY A 618 12.85 -10.62 -15.50
C GLY A 618 12.92 -9.77 -16.76
N ARG A 619 13.50 -10.24 -17.88
CA ARG A 619 13.56 -9.53 -19.16
C ARG A 619 12.56 -10.08 -20.16
N TRP A 620 11.74 -9.18 -20.69
CA TRP A 620 10.62 -9.50 -21.56
C TRP A 620 10.81 -8.86 -22.92
N GLN A 621 10.54 -9.61 -23.98
CA GLN A 621 10.52 -9.09 -25.34
C GLN A 621 9.22 -9.44 -26.04
N LEU A 622 8.93 -8.75 -27.14
CA LEU A 622 7.83 -9.10 -28.01
C LEU A 622 7.99 -10.52 -28.56
N ARG A 623 6.92 -11.31 -28.56
CA ARG A 623 6.86 -12.65 -29.18
C ARG A 623 7.31 -12.59 -30.65
N ALA A 624 7.98 -13.64 -31.11
CA ALA A 624 8.52 -13.69 -32.47
C ALA A 624 7.39 -13.65 -33.52
N GLU A 625 6.26 -14.26 -33.20
CA GLU A 625 5.04 -14.31 -34.00
C GLU A 625 4.40 -12.92 -34.16
N ASP A 626 4.63 -12.02 -33.20
CA ASP A 626 4.07 -10.65 -33.17
C ASP A 626 4.91 -9.61 -33.91
N GLN A 627 5.99 -10.03 -34.56
CA GLN A 627 6.65 -9.19 -35.55
C GLN A 627 5.65 -8.81 -36.65
N LEU A 628 5.52 -7.51 -36.94
CA LEU A 628 4.48 -6.95 -37.83
C LEU A 628 4.31 -7.76 -39.13
N GLY A 629 5.41 -8.02 -39.85
CA GLY A 629 5.37 -8.75 -41.12
C GLY A 629 5.08 -10.26 -41.00
N ARG A 630 5.28 -10.89 -39.84
CA ARG A 630 4.86 -12.28 -39.62
C ARG A 630 3.38 -12.34 -39.29
N ARG A 631 2.92 -11.49 -38.37
CA ARG A 631 1.52 -11.46 -37.94
C ARG A 631 0.58 -11.08 -39.10
N GLU A 632 1.01 -10.18 -39.99
CA GLU A 632 0.23 -9.82 -41.18
C GLU A 632 0.10 -10.99 -42.17
N ARG A 633 1.18 -11.76 -42.39
CA ARG A 633 1.12 -12.96 -43.24
C ARG A 633 0.16 -14.02 -42.67
N GLN A 634 0.21 -14.26 -41.36
CA GLN A 634 -0.71 -15.17 -40.69
C GLN A 634 -2.18 -14.71 -40.79
N ARG A 635 -2.43 -13.40 -40.70
CA ARG A 635 -3.78 -12.84 -40.91
C ARG A 635 -4.31 -13.16 -42.32
N GLU A 636 -3.49 -12.95 -43.34
CA GLU A 636 -3.88 -13.28 -44.72
C GLU A 636 -4.05 -14.79 -44.94
N GLU A 637 -3.23 -15.64 -44.31
CA GLU A 637 -3.42 -17.11 -44.32
C GLU A 637 -4.77 -17.52 -43.71
N VAL A 638 -5.13 -16.95 -42.55
CA VAL A 638 -6.43 -17.20 -41.90
C VAL A 638 -7.59 -16.70 -42.78
N ARG A 639 -7.43 -15.55 -43.43
CA ARG A 639 -8.41 -15.03 -44.38
C ARG A 639 -8.58 -15.96 -45.58
N ALA A 640 -7.48 -16.50 -46.12
CA ALA A 640 -7.52 -17.50 -47.18
C ALA A 640 -8.24 -18.80 -46.73
N HIS A 641 -7.93 -19.29 -45.52
CA HIS A 641 -8.63 -20.43 -44.93
C HIS A 641 -10.13 -20.20 -44.80
N LEU A 642 -10.57 -18.99 -44.40
CA LEU A 642 -12.01 -18.64 -44.33
C LEU A 642 -12.70 -18.66 -45.70
N LEU A 643 -12.03 -18.19 -46.76
CA LEU A 643 -12.56 -18.21 -48.12
C LEU A 643 -12.68 -19.65 -48.66
N GLU A 644 -11.68 -20.49 -48.40
CA GLU A 644 -11.69 -21.91 -48.81
C GLU A 644 -12.74 -22.70 -48.04
N LEU A 645 -12.75 -22.57 -46.71
CA LEU A 645 -13.69 -23.28 -45.83
C LEU A 645 -15.15 -22.93 -46.15
N GLY A 646 -15.45 -21.66 -46.44
CA GLY A 646 -16.80 -21.24 -46.83
C GLY A 646 -17.29 -21.93 -48.10
N LYS A 647 -16.43 -22.02 -49.14
CA LYS A 647 -16.75 -22.74 -50.39
C LYS A 647 -16.98 -24.24 -50.13
N ARG A 648 -16.11 -24.87 -49.35
CA ARG A 648 -16.21 -26.30 -49.00
C ARG A 648 -17.47 -26.64 -48.21
N LEU A 649 -17.98 -25.69 -47.42
CA LEU A 649 -19.22 -25.81 -46.65
C LEU A 649 -20.49 -25.41 -47.44
N GLY A 650 -20.34 -25.08 -48.73
CA GLY A 650 -21.45 -24.77 -49.64
C GLY A 650 -21.96 -23.33 -49.58
N PHE A 651 -21.20 -22.39 -49.02
CA PHE A 651 -21.57 -20.97 -48.99
C PHE A 651 -21.02 -20.21 -50.21
N ALA A 652 -21.73 -19.17 -50.64
CA ALA A 652 -21.17 -18.16 -51.53
C ALA A 652 -20.29 -17.19 -50.72
N VAL A 653 -19.01 -17.09 -51.06
CA VAL A 653 -18.04 -16.28 -50.30
C VAL A 653 -17.76 -14.93 -50.96
N GLN A 654 -17.65 -13.87 -50.15
CA GLN A 654 -17.28 -12.53 -50.57
C GLN A 654 -16.16 -12.02 -49.66
N ALA A 655 -15.08 -11.49 -50.23
CA ALA A 655 -13.97 -10.91 -49.48
C ALA A 655 -14.06 -9.37 -49.45
N ASP A 656 -13.44 -8.74 -48.46
CA ASP A 656 -13.29 -7.28 -48.33
C ASP A 656 -14.61 -6.51 -48.44
N ALA A 657 -15.62 -6.99 -47.72
CA ALA A 657 -16.87 -6.26 -47.60
C ALA A 657 -16.71 -5.08 -46.62
N GLU A 658 -17.54 -4.06 -46.75
CA GLU A 658 -17.51 -2.91 -45.85
C GLU A 658 -17.69 -3.35 -44.39
N GLY A 659 -16.64 -3.17 -43.58
CA GLY A 659 -16.59 -3.56 -42.16
C GLY A 659 -16.30 -5.05 -41.88
N PHE A 660 -16.08 -5.90 -42.88
CA PHE A 660 -15.82 -7.35 -42.71
C PHE A 660 -14.77 -7.89 -43.68
N ASP A 661 -13.83 -8.70 -43.19
CA ASP A 661 -12.79 -9.32 -44.03
C ASP A 661 -13.38 -10.41 -44.95
N VAL A 662 -14.37 -11.18 -44.46
CA VAL A 662 -15.02 -12.27 -45.22
C VAL A 662 -16.52 -12.36 -44.87
N LEU A 663 -17.38 -12.48 -45.87
CA LEU A 663 -18.81 -12.81 -45.73
C LEU A 663 -19.11 -14.16 -46.38
N TRP A 664 -19.94 -14.97 -45.73
CA TRP A 664 -20.52 -16.19 -46.28
C TRP A 664 -22.02 -16.00 -46.47
N ARG A 665 -22.53 -16.30 -47.65
CA ARG A 665 -23.93 -16.15 -48.03
C ARG A 665 -24.58 -17.49 -48.33
N GLU A 666 -25.84 -17.60 -47.94
CA GLU A 666 -26.75 -18.71 -48.23
C GLU A 666 -28.06 -18.10 -48.72
N ASP A 667 -28.56 -18.56 -49.88
CA ASP A 667 -29.79 -18.06 -50.49
C ASP A 667 -29.86 -16.52 -50.63
N GLY A 668 -28.71 -15.90 -50.95
CA GLY A 668 -28.57 -14.44 -51.10
C GLY A 668 -28.44 -13.66 -49.79
N GLN A 669 -28.70 -14.27 -48.63
CA GLN A 669 -28.58 -13.64 -47.31
C GLN A 669 -27.19 -13.89 -46.70
N VAL A 670 -26.71 -12.98 -45.85
CA VAL A 670 -25.43 -13.17 -45.15
C VAL A 670 -25.65 -14.11 -43.96
N ALA A 671 -25.11 -15.32 -44.06
CA ALA A 671 -25.15 -16.33 -43.00
C ALA A 671 -24.07 -16.08 -41.94
N TYR A 672 -22.83 -15.81 -42.39
CA TYR A 672 -21.71 -15.48 -41.51
C TYR A 672 -20.96 -14.23 -41.97
N ALA A 673 -20.47 -13.46 -41.01
CA ALA A 673 -19.67 -12.27 -41.26
C ALA A 673 -18.45 -12.28 -40.33
N PHE A 674 -17.24 -12.32 -40.91
CA PHE A 674 -15.98 -12.50 -40.19
C PHE A 674 -15.14 -11.23 -40.19
N VAL A 675 -14.56 -10.93 -39.04
CA VAL A 675 -13.46 -9.96 -38.87
C VAL A 675 -12.25 -10.70 -38.33
N VAL A 676 -11.08 -10.55 -38.97
CA VAL A 676 -9.83 -11.22 -38.61
C VAL A 676 -8.91 -10.21 -37.93
N LEU A 677 -8.86 -10.28 -36.60
CA LEU A 677 -8.04 -9.37 -35.78
C LEU A 677 -6.69 -9.98 -35.47
N ARG A 678 -5.66 -9.12 -35.48
CA ARG A 678 -4.28 -9.43 -35.09
C ARG A 678 -3.98 -9.07 -33.62
N THR A 679 -4.82 -8.21 -33.05
CA THR A 679 -4.72 -7.71 -31.68
C THR A 679 -5.96 -8.09 -30.88
N ALA A 680 -5.95 -7.81 -29.58
CA ALA A 680 -7.12 -7.85 -28.71
C ALA A 680 -7.80 -6.47 -28.61
N ILE A 681 -7.63 -5.60 -29.62
CA ILE A 681 -8.30 -4.29 -29.70
C ILE A 681 -9.71 -4.54 -30.24
N LEU A 682 -10.69 -4.51 -29.34
CA LEU A 682 -12.06 -4.92 -29.66
C LEU A 682 -12.97 -3.75 -29.98
N SER A 683 -12.65 -2.54 -29.49
CA SER A 683 -13.53 -1.37 -29.62
C SER A 683 -13.85 -1.05 -31.08
N ASP A 684 -12.84 -1.17 -31.94
CA ASP A 684 -12.91 -0.75 -33.34
C ASP A 684 -13.88 -1.64 -34.14
N VAL A 685 -14.11 -2.87 -33.69
CA VAL A 685 -15.05 -3.82 -34.30
C VAL A 685 -16.40 -3.79 -33.59
N LEU A 686 -16.40 -3.88 -32.26
CA LEU A 686 -17.62 -4.07 -31.49
C LEU A 686 -18.49 -2.82 -31.44
N LEU A 687 -17.87 -1.63 -31.42
CA LEU A 687 -18.55 -0.34 -31.26
C LEU A 687 -18.77 0.38 -32.60
N ALA A 688 -18.30 -0.17 -33.72
CA ALA A 688 -18.57 0.36 -35.05
C ALA A 688 -20.07 0.30 -35.42
N ARG A 689 -20.52 1.30 -36.21
CA ARG A 689 -21.91 1.43 -36.70
C ARG A 689 -22.10 0.68 -38.02
N GLY A 690 -23.31 0.18 -38.25
CA GLY A 690 -23.68 -0.56 -39.47
C GLY A 690 -23.25 -2.02 -39.38
N LYS A 691 -24.20 -2.91 -39.01
CA LYS A 691 -23.94 -4.35 -38.90
C LYS A 691 -24.97 -5.11 -39.76
N PRO A 692 -24.57 -6.05 -40.63
CA PRO A 692 -25.48 -6.80 -41.47
C PRO A 692 -26.52 -7.52 -40.61
N SER A 693 -27.80 -7.32 -40.90
CA SER A 693 -28.91 -7.91 -40.16
C SER A 693 -28.98 -9.43 -40.39
N GLY A 694 -29.33 -10.19 -39.36
CA GLY A 694 -29.55 -11.64 -39.46
C GLY A 694 -28.29 -12.53 -39.48
N ALA A 695 -27.10 -11.98 -39.75
CA ALA A 695 -25.86 -12.76 -39.84
C ALA A 695 -25.28 -13.19 -38.49
N GLN A 696 -24.67 -14.39 -38.45
CA GLN A 696 -23.79 -14.82 -37.37
C GLN A 696 -22.43 -14.12 -37.51
N ARG A 697 -22.11 -13.23 -36.57
CA ARG A 697 -20.88 -12.43 -36.63
C ARG A 697 -19.77 -13.12 -35.86
N CYS A 698 -18.57 -13.13 -36.43
CA CYS A 698 -17.43 -13.87 -35.91
C CYS A 698 -16.18 -12.98 -35.88
N ILE A 699 -15.45 -13.01 -34.77
CA ILE A 699 -14.13 -12.39 -34.64
C ILE A 699 -13.10 -13.51 -34.56
N ALA A 700 -12.25 -13.61 -35.58
CA ALA A 700 -11.14 -14.56 -35.60
C ALA A 700 -9.90 -13.90 -34.97
N ILE A 701 -9.36 -14.50 -33.91
CA ILE A 701 -8.20 -13.97 -33.15
C ILE A 701 -7.07 -14.99 -33.03
N PRO A 702 -5.80 -14.57 -32.86
CA PRO A 702 -4.74 -15.44 -32.42
C PRO A 702 -5.08 -16.05 -31.06
N GLU A 703 -4.67 -17.29 -30.83
CA GLU A 703 -4.94 -17.97 -29.57
C GLU A 703 -4.33 -17.23 -28.37
N GLU A 704 -3.16 -16.64 -28.54
CA GLU A 704 -2.44 -15.88 -27.51
C GLU A 704 -3.18 -14.62 -27.06
N ARG A 705 -4.16 -14.14 -27.85
CA ARG A 705 -5.02 -13.01 -27.52
C ARG A 705 -6.24 -13.41 -26.69
N ALA A 706 -6.58 -14.70 -26.63
CA ALA A 706 -7.82 -15.16 -26.01
C ALA A 706 -7.94 -14.73 -24.54
N SER A 707 -6.88 -14.91 -23.72
CA SER A 707 -6.90 -14.52 -22.31
C SER A 707 -7.00 -12.99 -22.12
N LEU A 708 -6.38 -12.20 -23.01
CA LEU A 708 -6.49 -10.73 -22.96
C LEU A 708 -7.88 -10.26 -23.38
N VAL A 709 -8.48 -10.91 -24.39
CA VAL A 709 -9.89 -10.69 -24.76
C VAL A 709 -10.83 -11.04 -23.61
N GLU A 710 -10.64 -12.18 -22.96
CA GLU A 710 -11.40 -12.57 -21.75
C GLU A 710 -11.25 -11.52 -20.64
N PHE A 711 -10.02 -11.07 -20.38
CA PHE A 711 -9.73 -10.03 -19.40
C PHE A 711 -10.52 -8.75 -19.71
N LYS A 712 -10.44 -8.24 -20.94
CA LYS A 712 -11.14 -7.00 -21.35
C LYS A 712 -12.66 -7.12 -21.28
N LEU A 713 -13.23 -8.26 -21.70
CA LEU A 713 -14.67 -8.53 -21.59
C LEU A 713 -15.13 -8.71 -20.13
N GLY A 714 -14.23 -9.18 -19.26
CA GLY A 714 -14.44 -9.28 -17.82
C GLY A 714 -14.56 -7.91 -17.15
N HIS A 715 -13.72 -6.96 -17.54
CA HIS A 715 -13.62 -5.64 -16.91
C HIS A 715 -14.49 -4.55 -17.57
N ASN A 716 -14.83 -4.69 -18.86
CA ASN A 716 -15.63 -3.69 -19.57
C ASN A 716 -17.02 -4.23 -19.96
N PRO A 717 -18.10 -3.87 -19.23
CA PRO A 717 -19.44 -4.35 -19.53
C PRO A 717 -20.01 -3.83 -20.86
N LEU A 718 -19.50 -2.71 -21.41
CA LEU A 718 -19.92 -2.21 -22.72
C LEU A 718 -19.46 -3.13 -23.84
N LEU A 719 -18.22 -3.62 -23.76
CA LEU A 719 -17.72 -4.59 -24.74
C LEU A 719 -18.53 -5.89 -24.65
N ARG A 720 -18.80 -6.38 -23.44
CA ARG A 720 -19.64 -7.58 -23.22
C ARG A 720 -21.04 -7.41 -23.80
N ARG A 721 -21.67 -6.26 -23.55
CA ARG A 721 -22.99 -5.92 -24.10
C ARG A 721 -22.95 -5.86 -25.63
N ALA A 722 -21.92 -5.24 -26.21
CA ALA A 722 -21.74 -5.16 -27.66
C ALA A 722 -21.52 -6.55 -28.31
N VAL A 723 -20.82 -7.47 -27.65
CA VAL A 723 -20.73 -8.88 -28.06
C VAL A 723 -22.13 -9.52 -28.06
N ALA A 724 -22.88 -9.40 -26.96
CA ALA A 724 -24.18 -10.03 -26.81
C ALA A 724 -25.24 -9.48 -27.80
N GLU A 725 -25.42 -8.16 -27.86
CA GLU A 725 -26.37 -7.50 -28.78
C GLU A 725 -25.96 -7.71 -30.24
N GLY A 726 -24.66 -7.72 -30.51
CA GLY A 726 -24.10 -8.02 -31.81
C GLY A 726 -24.11 -9.50 -32.19
N ARG A 727 -24.49 -10.40 -31.27
CA ARG A 727 -24.39 -11.87 -31.41
C ARG A 727 -23.02 -12.32 -31.90
N TRP A 728 -21.96 -11.66 -31.45
CA TRP A 728 -20.59 -11.98 -31.84
C TRP A 728 -20.13 -13.30 -31.23
N GLN A 729 -19.42 -14.09 -32.02
CA GLN A 729 -18.71 -15.29 -31.59
C GLN A 729 -17.21 -15.11 -31.84
N PHE A 730 -16.37 -15.72 -31.02
CA PHE A 730 -14.93 -15.71 -31.22
C PHE A 730 -14.48 -17.03 -31.86
N VAL A 731 -13.39 -16.99 -32.63
CA VAL A 731 -12.77 -18.18 -33.23
C VAL A 731 -11.27 -18.03 -33.12
N LYS A 732 -10.56 -19.03 -32.58
CA LYS A 732 -9.10 -18.99 -32.52
C LYS A 732 -8.50 -19.46 -33.84
N TRP A 733 -7.47 -18.76 -34.32
CA TRP A 733 -6.81 -19.04 -35.60
C TRP A 733 -6.35 -20.50 -35.77
N PRO A 734 -5.74 -21.17 -34.76
CA PRO A 734 -5.27 -22.55 -34.92
C PRO A 734 -6.40 -23.53 -35.27
N TYR A 735 -7.56 -23.42 -34.62
CA TYR A 735 -8.70 -24.31 -34.89
C TYR A 735 -9.32 -24.06 -36.27
N LEU A 736 -9.30 -22.82 -36.73
CA LEU A 736 -9.77 -22.47 -38.07
C LEU A 736 -8.84 -23.07 -39.13
N ALA A 737 -7.53 -22.97 -38.94
CA ALA A 737 -6.54 -23.59 -39.82
C ALA A 737 -6.66 -25.12 -39.84
N GLN A 738 -6.79 -25.76 -38.66
CA GLN A 738 -7.01 -27.20 -38.55
C GLN A 738 -8.27 -27.65 -39.31
N LEU A 739 -9.37 -26.90 -39.17
CA LEU A 739 -10.62 -27.20 -39.84
C LEU A 739 -10.51 -27.00 -41.36
N ALA A 740 -9.83 -25.96 -41.82
CA ALA A 740 -9.58 -25.72 -43.25
C ALA A 740 -8.72 -26.82 -43.90
N GLN A 741 -7.82 -27.46 -43.14
CA GLN A 741 -6.95 -28.54 -43.63
C GLN A 741 -7.56 -29.94 -43.47
N ALA A 742 -8.65 -30.10 -42.70
CA ALA A 742 -9.31 -31.38 -42.51
C ALA A 742 -9.87 -31.91 -43.84
N ARG A 743 -9.81 -33.23 -44.07
CA ARG A 743 -10.28 -33.87 -45.31
C ARG A 743 -11.79 -33.75 -45.49
N GLU A 744 -12.54 -33.97 -44.41
CA GLU A 744 -13.99 -33.81 -44.36
C GLU A 744 -14.32 -32.76 -43.30
N VAL A 745 -15.26 -31.87 -43.63
CA VAL A 745 -15.69 -30.77 -42.76
C VAL A 745 -17.19 -30.66 -42.83
N THR A 746 -17.85 -30.65 -41.67
CA THR A 746 -19.29 -30.35 -41.59
C THR A 746 -19.55 -28.98 -40.98
N ARG A 747 -20.75 -28.45 -41.20
CA ARG A 747 -21.21 -27.23 -40.51
C ARG A 747 -21.30 -27.42 -38.98
N HIS A 748 -21.39 -28.66 -38.49
CA HIS A 748 -21.37 -28.95 -37.07
C HIS A 748 -19.96 -28.79 -36.47
N ASP A 749 -18.92 -29.16 -37.21
CA ASP A 749 -17.53 -28.98 -36.77
C ASP A 749 -17.15 -27.50 -36.65
N LEU A 750 -17.68 -26.65 -37.52
CA LEU A 750 -17.57 -25.20 -37.39
C LEU A 750 -18.14 -24.70 -36.06
N LYS A 751 -19.26 -25.26 -35.57
CA LYS A 751 -19.84 -24.86 -34.27
C LYS A 751 -18.96 -25.29 -33.09
N LYS A 752 -18.20 -26.38 -33.20
CA LYS A 752 -17.33 -26.88 -32.11
C LYS A 752 -16.16 -25.96 -31.80
N ILE A 753 -15.71 -25.17 -32.78
CA ILE A 753 -14.57 -24.24 -32.65
C ILE A 753 -14.98 -22.79 -32.30
N MET A 754 -16.28 -22.54 -32.09
CA MET A 754 -16.80 -21.22 -31.70
C MET A 754 -16.66 -20.97 -30.19
N GLY A 755 -16.35 -19.72 -29.85
CA GLY A 755 -16.18 -19.23 -28.48
C GLY A 755 -14.72 -18.99 -28.11
N LEU A 756 -14.50 -18.26 -27.01
CA LEU A 756 -13.16 -18.07 -26.42
C LEU A 756 -12.64 -19.34 -25.73
N ARG A 757 -13.57 -20.21 -25.30
CA ARG A 757 -13.33 -21.56 -24.75
C ARG A 757 -14.19 -22.59 -25.49
N PRO A 758 -13.84 -22.90 -26.75
CA PRO A 758 -14.64 -23.75 -27.62
C PRO A 758 -14.75 -25.19 -27.10
N ILE A 759 -15.72 -25.95 -27.61
CA ILE A 759 -15.97 -27.34 -27.18
C ILE A 759 -14.78 -28.25 -27.46
N VAL A 760 -14.05 -27.97 -28.54
CA VAL A 760 -12.84 -28.73 -28.92
C VAL A 760 -11.77 -28.72 -27.81
N GLU A 761 -11.69 -27.67 -26.99
CA GLU A 761 -10.77 -27.59 -25.84
C GLU A 761 -11.24 -28.36 -24.61
N ARG A 762 -12.53 -28.68 -24.53
CA ARG A 762 -13.12 -29.36 -23.37
C ARG A 762 -12.97 -30.88 -23.45
N ALA A 763 -12.68 -31.42 -24.65
CA ALA A 763 -12.62 -32.85 -24.90
C ALA A 763 -11.29 -33.51 -24.46
N GLU A 764 -10.24 -32.74 -24.12
CA GLU A 764 -8.97 -33.29 -23.64
C GLU A 764 -8.93 -33.53 -22.11
N ALA A 765 -9.99 -33.16 -21.38
CA ALA A 765 -10.11 -33.40 -19.94
C ALA A 765 -11.25 -34.38 -19.62
N GLN A 766 -11.18 -35.60 -20.16
CA GLN A 766 -11.76 -36.85 -19.63
C GLN A 766 -11.89 -37.89 -20.75
N ILE A 767 -10.90 -38.79 -20.89
CA ILE A 767 -11.11 -40.25 -20.88
C ILE A 767 -9.80 -40.91 -20.36
N PRO A 768 -9.76 -41.49 -19.15
CA PRO A 768 -8.80 -42.55 -18.85
C PRO A 768 -9.31 -43.82 -19.54
N LEU A 769 -8.65 -44.22 -20.62
CA LEU A 769 -8.85 -45.54 -21.22
C LEU A 769 -7.82 -46.50 -20.62
N PHE A 770 -8.34 -47.37 -19.73
CA PHE A 770 -7.74 -48.56 -19.11
C PHE A 770 -6.79 -48.37 -17.94
#